data_AF-A0A7C2JTT1-F1
#
_entry.id   AF-A0A7C2JTT1-F1
#
_cell.length_a   1.000
_cell.length_b   1.000
_cell.length_c   1.000
_cell.angle_alpha   90.00
_cell.angle_beta   90.00
_cell.angle_gamma   90.00
#
_symmetry.space_group_name_H-M   'P 1'
#
loop_
_entity.id
_entity.type
_entity.pdbx_description
1 polymer ?
#
loop_
_entity_poly.entity_id
_entity_poly.type
_entity_poly.pdbx_seq_one_letter_code
_entity_poly.pdbx_strand_id
1 'polypeptide(L)'
;MFKRLKTVGAALSLAVLAGCGGGGGGGDAPPPPAGGGGSGPYTIGGSVTGLSGSGLVLRNNGGDDLPVASSGPFTFAGAVAAGGAYDVTVATQPSAQSCTVANGSGVANANVGNVMVSCTAVSTTDTDGDGLTDAQEATRGTSPILADTDGDGMSDGDEVTNGGFNPLIADLPTVSIDVIDSPTIQIDVIDTTTQQIAAQTQASYAQGTSSSYSRSDTQATSSTVEASTRVYAESEAHAGSGGFGGSTKAGVESSVSASVTQETSTNVTSTSARESREEHSRLQSALDEQNRVMSGGSLTATIAVTNTSTLSLELSGVEVIAKKRSIENGNPVFKPIATLRFEPVDGGGTKIMAPGESIQKLVRSDDPSLPLLQELMGNPTGLLFTVGNYDMSRIGGANGPLWPDLSQSVSSQTAQVVIDYGDNLFNGIDNVERYMVATNVARDANGDPVGISVGEVLSDILEIPYQTLEQDVLDASGQPTGAKRQVVSAVRGLATVSIEEGFWYVFSSSSSLDDPAANFDDIVLKARDRITLVYVADADGDGVFDREEYLLGTNPTVADTDGDGLTDHEEAKAGWVVVLNGTGREVLSDPLTRDFDGDGLEDAMERDRGTDPNDPDTDGDGQGDASDPDPVGVQLISNDVTIQGPGMRSATGTVVRATGLVAAPAGTPLTSVTIDWGDGTSAQNLPVNGPSLNVSALHSYAARGSYTVTVVAAAQGLSPETRTLALSLPARFEANLGQFTVDEGWTEAQHSRELVDVDGDGRLDIVGLGADGVWVARANGSGFDSPYLATAELATADAATTFDKTRWGMRFGDFDGNDLPDIVFFAGAEVAGMVESYSAPGAYVALNDGTGAFDPAQLWTTDFGSAEYPHWQIDERLVDDFDNDGRDDIVGFRPDGVRIGLSTGSSFVSPTGTAVIFANLGRNAGGWTAHPRATGDVNGDGFADIVGFGGSITFVLMNCAGPGPVPSGATCTLPPGATLAFATTSSHPNMMTTNVGYQIARHPRLLVDIDGDGDDDAVTFANSGTYYASSDGTKFVLSGTSLSLGSPQFGYDDGWRIVNDPRFFVDVTGDGLVDIVGIGPAGGPNTDGGVLYAVNNGGANTSVTFGPPNQAQTPLWIDDFAAFKSVPGDPSAHWNETTYPRRAGDVNGDGRADIVAFGKGMVIVEFAAGL
;
A
#
# COMPACT_ATOMS: atom_id res chain seq x y z
N MET A 1 -29.63 -3.70 49.83
CA MET A 1 -30.17 -4.08 51.16
C MET A 1 -31.48 -3.33 51.43
N PHE A 2 -32.57 -4.01 51.81
CA PHE A 2 -33.85 -3.47 52.35
C PHE A 2 -34.60 -2.28 51.68
N LYS A 3 -35.70 -2.63 50.97
CA LYS A 3 -37.08 -2.07 51.04
C LYS A 3 -37.40 -0.55 50.99
N ARG A 4 -38.18 -0.20 49.95
CA ARG A 4 -39.41 0.66 49.91
C ARG A 4 -39.30 2.19 50.12
N LEU A 5 -39.67 2.96 49.07
CA LEU A 5 -40.54 4.17 48.99
C LEU A 5 -40.52 4.69 47.50
N LYS A 6 -41.48 5.44 46.89
CA LYS A 6 -42.92 5.69 47.16
C LYS A 6 -43.67 6.30 45.93
N THR A 7 -44.78 5.67 45.51
CA THR A 7 -46.01 6.26 44.88
C THR A 7 -46.01 7.54 43.99
N VAL A 8 -46.47 7.35 42.73
CA VAL A 8 -47.58 8.06 42.02
C VAL A 8 -47.33 9.38 41.25
N GLY A 9 -47.59 9.31 39.92
CA GLY A 9 -48.24 10.34 39.10
C GLY A 9 -47.50 10.75 37.81
N ALA A 10 -48.14 11.10 36.67
CA ALA A 10 -49.53 10.90 36.23
C ALA A 10 -49.75 11.26 34.73
N ALA A 11 -50.60 10.49 34.02
CA ALA A 11 -51.31 10.86 32.76
C ALA A 11 -50.44 11.08 31.48
N LEU A 12 -50.95 11.06 30.24
CA LEU A 12 -52.30 10.83 29.68
C LEU A 12 -52.19 10.12 28.30
N SER A 13 -53.25 9.50 27.77
CA SER A 13 -53.25 8.86 26.43
C SER A 13 -54.59 8.98 25.69
N LEU A 14 -54.56 9.35 24.40
CA LEU A 14 -55.65 9.34 23.38
C LEU A 14 -54.95 9.53 22.01
N ALA A 15 -55.04 8.67 20.98
CA ALA A 15 -56.17 8.42 20.05
C ALA A 15 -56.58 9.69 19.24
N VAL A 16 -56.94 9.67 17.95
CA VAL A 16 -57.18 8.63 16.90
C VAL A 16 -56.78 9.25 15.50
N LEU A 17 -57.05 8.80 14.26
CA LEU A 17 -58.08 7.96 13.60
C LEU A 17 -57.60 7.58 12.16
N ALA A 18 -58.21 6.59 11.49
CA ALA A 18 -57.97 6.25 10.07
C ALA A 18 -59.29 6.08 9.24
N GLY A 19 -59.22 6.28 7.92
CA GLY A 19 -60.31 6.12 6.93
C GLY A 19 -59.80 6.43 5.51
N CYS A 20 -60.51 6.14 4.40
CA CYS A 20 -61.88 5.70 4.12
C CYS A 20 -61.90 4.94 2.76
N GLY A 21 -62.85 4.10 2.34
CA GLY A 21 -64.19 3.68 2.81
C GLY A 21 -64.64 2.39 2.08
N GLY A 22 -65.92 2.01 1.91
CA GLY A 22 -67.20 2.62 2.30
C GLY A 22 -68.15 2.85 1.10
N GLY A 23 -69.37 2.29 0.99
CA GLY A 23 -70.04 1.26 1.80
C GLY A 23 -71.59 1.31 1.70
N GLY A 24 -72.29 0.19 1.47
CA GLY A 24 -73.77 0.10 1.54
C GLY A 24 -74.37 -1.23 1.02
N GLY A 25 -75.52 -1.73 1.51
CA GLY A 25 -76.29 -1.30 2.69
C GLY A 25 -77.71 -1.91 2.80
N GLY A 26 -78.24 -2.02 4.04
CA GLY A 26 -79.67 -2.17 4.38
C GLY A 26 -80.18 -3.58 4.82
N GLY A 27 -81.11 -3.64 5.80
CA GLY A 27 -82.01 -4.79 6.00
C GLY A 27 -82.28 -5.37 7.41
N ASP A 28 -82.90 -4.60 8.32
CA ASP A 28 -83.83 -4.97 9.44
C ASP A 28 -83.75 -6.28 10.30
N ALA A 29 -84.18 -6.10 11.56
CA ALA A 29 -84.90 -7.03 12.49
C ALA A 29 -84.15 -7.52 13.78
N PRO A 30 -84.88 -7.78 14.92
CA PRO A 30 -84.33 -7.59 16.28
C PRO A 30 -84.44 -8.85 17.22
N PRO A 31 -84.23 -8.77 18.57
CA PRO A 31 -83.54 -9.80 19.38
C PRO A 31 -84.43 -10.90 19.99
N PRO A 32 -83.85 -12.02 20.49
CA PRO A 32 -83.58 -12.16 21.95
C PRO A 32 -82.38 -13.10 22.29
N PRO A 33 -82.10 -13.46 23.57
CA PRO A 33 -82.24 -12.75 24.85
C PRO A 33 -80.89 -12.59 25.61
N ALA A 34 -80.89 -11.92 26.76
CA ALA A 34 -79.79 -11.98 27.73
C ALA A 34 -80.14 -12.90 28.92
N GLY A 35 -79.15 -13.61 29.48
CA GLY A 35 -79.27 -14.27 30.78
C GLY A 35 -78.33 -15.45 31.03
N GLY A 36 -77.60 -15.41 32.15
CA GLY A 36 -76.83 -16.56 32.67
C GLY A 36 -75.34 -16.29 32.88
N GLY A 37 -74.96 -15.72 34.03
CA GLY A 37 -73.54 -15.64 34.42
C GLY A 37 -73.07 -16.95 35.05
N GLY A 38 -72.02 -17.56 34.48
CA GLY A 38 -71.32 -18.70 35.08
C GLY A 38 -70.34 -18.24 36.15
N SER A 39 -70.74 -18.27 37.42
CA SER A 39 -69.89 -17.88 38.54
C SER A 39 -69.22 -19.10 39.21
N GLY A 40 -67.98 -19.38 38.83
CA GLY A 40 -67.13 -20.37 39.48
C GLY A 40 -65.71 -20.35 38.91
N PRO A 41 -64.70 -20.83 39.65
CA PRO A 41 -63.40 -21.13 39.06
C PRO A 41 -63.51 -22.42 38.23
N TYR A 42 -62.85 -22.45 37.09
CA TYR A 42 -62.89 -23.53 36.11
C TYR A 42 -61.70 -24.47 36.27
N THR A 43 -61.94 -25.77 36.08
CA THR A 43 -60.88 -26.79 36.11
C THR A 43 -60.06 -26.74 34.83
N ILE A 44 -58.73 -26.86 34.94
CA ILE A 44 -57.82 -27.05 33.81
C ILE A 44 -57.42 -28.53 33.76
N GLY A 45 -57.50 -29.15 32.60
CA GLY A 45 -57.25 -30.58 32.43
C GLY A 45 -57.16 -31.02 30.97
N GLY A 46 -56.92 -32.30 30.78
CA GLY A 46 -56.52 -32.83 29.48
C GLY A 46 -56.25 -34.33 29.49
N SER A 47 -55.44 -34.80 28.54
CA SER A 47 -55.01 -36.20 28.46
C SER A 47 -53.54 -36.35 28.10
N VAL A 48 -52.83 -37.24 28.81
CA VAL A 48 -51.48 -37.68 28.48
C VAL A 48 -51.52 -38.97 27.67
N THR A 49 -50.77 -39.04 26.57
CA THR A 49 -50.66 -40.20 25.68
C THR A 49 -49.20 -40.55 25.39
N GLY A 50 -48.87 -41.84 25.37
CA GLY A 50 -47.52 -42.35 25.07
C GLY A 50 -46.59 -42.46 26.28
N LEU A 51 -47.02 -41.99 27.46
CA LEU A 51 -46.28 -42.11 28.72
C LEU A 51 -46.12 -43.57 29.15
N SER A 52 -44.87 -44.03 29.19
CA SER A 52 -44.37 -45.29 29.75
C SER A 52 -43.18 -45.13 30.71
N GLY A 53 -42.50 -43.98 30.68
CA GLY A 53 -41.47 -43.60 31.65
C GLY A 53 -42.08 -43.14 33.00
N SER A 54 -41.23 -43.00 34.01
CA SER A 54 -41.64 -42.58 35.37
C SER A 54 -41.12 -41.19 35.70
N GLY A 55 -41.94 -40.33 36.31
CA GLY A 55 -41.50 -39.03 36.82
C GLY A 55 -42.14 -37.80 36.17
N LEU A 56 -43.07 -37.97 35.22
CA LEU A 56 -43.77 -36.83 34.61
C LEU A 56 -44.49 -35.98 35.68
N VAL A 57 -44.17 -34.69 35.72
CA VAL A 57 -44.91 -33.67 36.48
C VAL A 57 -45.35 -32.60 35.50
N LEU A 58 -46.66 -32.33 35.45
CA LEU A 58 -47.23 -31.19 34.75
C LEU A 58 -47.41 -30.03 35.74
N ARG A 59 -47.29 -28.78 35.28
CA ARG A 59 -47.44 -27.58 36.12
C ARG A 59 -48.41 -26.60 35.45
N ASN A 60 -49.33 -26.04 36.22
CA ASN A 60 -50.19 -24.96 35.78
C ASN A 60 -49.79 -23.63 36.46
N ASN A 61 -49.72 -22.54 35.69
CA ASN A 61 -49.51 -21.17 36.17
C ASN A 61 -48.32 -21.01 37.16
N GLY A 62 -47.22 -21.74 36.94
CA GLY A 62 -46.01 -21.64 37.75
C GLY A 62 -46.06 -22.23 39.16
N GLY A 63 -47.16 -22.87 39.60
CA GLY A 63 -47.29 -23.28 41.02
C GLY A 63 -48.37 -24.29 41.40
N ASP A 64 -49.02 -24.95 40.45
CA ASP A 64 -49.94 -26.07 40.71
C ASP A 64 -49.41 -27.33 40.00
N ASP A 65 -48.62 -28.12 40.73
CA ASP A 65 -47.85 -29.25 40.21
C ASP A 65 -48.61 -30.58 40.35
N LEU A 66 -48.75 -31.31 39.25
CA LEU A 66 -49.51 -32.54 39.11
C LEU A 66 -48.62 -33.68 38.58
N PRO A 67 -48.15 -34.58 39.45
CA PRO A 67 -47.47 -35.81 39.04
C PRO A 67 -48.42 -36.75 38.28
N VAL A 68 -48.00 -37.25 37.12
CA VAL A 68 -48.75 -38.17 36.27
C VAL A 68 -48.01 -39.50 36.14
N ALA A 69 -48.64 -40.58 36.60
CA ALA A 69 -48.01 -41.90 36.70
C ALA A 69 -48.24 -42.83 35.48
N SER A 70 -49.13 -42.46 34.55
CA SER A 70 -49.48 -43.27 33.37
C SER A 70 -50.25 -42.45 32.35
N SER A 71 -50.21 -42.86 31.06
CA SER A 71 -51.11 -42.31 30.03
C SER A 71 -52.58 -42.36 30.48
N GLY A 72 -53.33 -41.28 30.27
CA GLY A 72 -54.71 -41.13 30.74
C GLY A 72 -55.16 -39.67 30.89
N PRO A 73 -56.42 -39.42 31.27
CA PRO A 73 -56.91 -38.08 31.55
C PRO A 73 -56.32 -37.51 32.85
N PHE A 74 -56.05 -36.21 32.88
CA PHE A 74 -55.55 -35.48 34.05
C PHE A 74 -56.37 -34.21 34.30
N THR A 75 -56.34 -33.70 35.53
CA THR A 75 -56.98 -32.41 35.90
C THR A 75 -56.23 -31.82 37.08
N PHE A 76 -55.91 -30.53 36.97
CA PHE A 76 -55.20 -29.74 37.97
C PHE A 76 -56.06 -29.46 39.22
N ALA A 77 -55.41 -29.25 40.37
CA ALA A 77 -56.10 -29.03 41.64
C ALA A 77 -56.51 -27.58 41.85
N GLY A 78 -55.73 -26.64 41.33
CA GLY A 78 -56.01 -25.21 41.25
C GLY A 78 -56.99 -24.90 40.11
N ALA A 79 -58.26 -24.66 40.47
CA ALA A 79 -59.23 -24.14 39.53
C ALA A 79 -58.99 -22.64 39.26
N VAL A 80 -58.88 -22.26 37.98
CA VAL A 80 -58.58 -20.90 37.52
C VAL A 80 -59.84 -20.04 37.54
N ALA A 81 -59.75 -18.80 38.02
CA ALA A 81 -60.91 -17.90 38.07
C ALA A 81 -61.48 -17.63 36.66
N ALA A 82 -62.80 -17.40 36.55
CA ALA A 82 -63.44 -17.09 35.27
C ALA A 82 -62.83 -15.84 34.61
N GLY A 83 -62.33 -15.98 33.39
CA GLY A 83 -61.58 -14.95 32.66
C GLY A 83 -60.08 -14.86 33.01
N GLY A 84 -59.59 -15.73 33.90
CA GLY A 84 -58.16 -15.86 34.21
C GLY A 84 -57.41 -16.70 33.18
N ALA A 85 -56.11 -16.44 33.03
CA ALA A 85 -55.24 -17.25 32.18
C ALA A 85 -54.90 -18.60 32.84
N TYR A 86 -54.66 -19.61 32.00
CA TYR A 86 -53.99 -20.85 32.35
C TYR A 86 -52.79 -21.04 31.43
N ASP A 87 -51.75 -21.69 31.94
CA ASP A 87 -50.54 -22.05 31.22
C ASP A 87 -50.00 -23.38 31.77
N VAL A 88 -50.03 -24.43 30.95
CA VAL A 88 -49.69 -25.80 31.31
C VAL A 88 -48.39 -26.22 30.65
N THR A 89 -47.37 -26.42 31.47
CA THR A 89 -46.02 -26.83 31.08
C THR A 89 -45.64 -28.17 31.70
N VAL A 90 -44.54 -28.77 31.23
CA VAL A 90 -43.92 -29.94 31.88
C VAL A 90 -42.87 -29.43 32.86
N ALA A 91 -43.07 -29.68 34.16
CA ALA A 91 -42.13 -29.30 35.22
C ALA A 91 -41.11 -30.40 35.56
N THR A 92 -41.33 -31.63 35.12
CA THR A 92 -40.34 -32.73 35.20
C THR A 92 -40.65 -33.72 34.10
N GLN A 93 -39.67 -34.05 33.25
CA GLN A 93 -39.83 -35.06 32.20
C GLN A 93 -39.76 -36.49 32.80
N PRO A 94 -40.46 -37.47 32.21
CA PRO A 94 -40.40 -38.87 32.65
C PRO A 94 -39.14 -39.57 32.14
N SER A 95 -38.65 -40.57 32.89
CA SER A 95 -37.44 -41.31 32.53
C SER A 95 -37.47 -41.93 31.13
N ALA A 96 -36.40 -41.67 30.35
CA ALA A 96 -36.23 -42.08 28.95
C ALA A 96 -37.33 -41.61 27.96
N GLN A 97 -38.04 -40.52 28.29
CA GLN A 97 -39.10 -39.97 27.46
C GLN A 97 -39.16 -38.43 27.51
N SER A 98 -39.59 -37.83 26.41
CA SER A 98 -39.91 -36.40 26.33
C SER A 98 -41.40 -36.25 26.06
N CYS A 99 -42.05 -35.40 26.85
CA CYS A 99 -43.46 -35.04 26.73
C CYS A 99 -43.60 -33.58 26.28
N THR A 100 -44.41 -33.34 25.26
CA THR A 100 -44.77 -32.00 24.76
C THR A 100 -46.24 -31.69 25.03
N VAL A 101 -46.60 -30.40 25.18
CA VAL A 101 -47.97 -29.96 25.51
C VAL A 101 -48.58 -29.17 24.34
N ALA A 102 -49.79 -29.56 23.91
CA ALA A 102 -50.61 -28.83 22.95
C ALA A 102 -51.90 -28.33 23.61
N ASN A 103 -52.40 -27.17 23.17
CA ASN A 103 -53.45 -26.38 23.85
C ASN A 103 -53.09 -26.00 25.31
N GLY A 104 -51.80 -25.94 25.64
CA GLY A 104 -51.30 -25.78 27.01
C GLY A 104 -51.70 -24.46 27.68
N SER A 105 -51.86 -23.38 26.93
CA SER A 105 -52.21 -22.05 27.44
C SER A 105 -53.54 -21.52 26.88
N GLY A 106 -54.14 -20.56 27.59
CA GLY A 106 -55.38 -19.90 27.17
C GLY A 106 -56.11 -19.16 28.29
N VAL A 107 -57.37 -18.78 28.05
CA VAL A 107 -58.21 -18.08 29.05
C VAL A 107 -59.40 -18.95 29.46
N ALA A 108 -59.51 -19.20 30.77
CA ALA A 108 -60.53 -20.05 31.37
C ALA A 108 -61.91 -19.35 31.37
N ASN A 109 -62.68 -19.55 30.30
CA ASN A 109 -64.07 -19.11 30.17
C ASN A 109 -65.09 -20.24 30.39
N ALA A 110 -64.61 -21.48 30.46
CA ALA A 110 -65.31 -22.70 30.84
C ALA A 110 -64.27 -23.69 31.39
N ASN A 111 -64.69 -24.88 31.86
CA ASN A 111 -63.75 -25.97 32.18
C ASN A 111 -62.95 -26.36 30.94
N VAL A 112 -61.62 -26.29 31.03
CA VAL A 112 -60.69 -26.65 29.97
C VAL A 112 -60.36 -28.14 30.12
N GLY A 113 -60.58 -28.91 29.05
CA GLY A 113 -60.40 -30.37 29.05
C GLY A 113 -59.68 -30.90 27.81
N ASN A 114 -59.10 -30.02 27.01
CA ASN A 114 -58.52 -30.29 25.70
C ASN A 114 -57.00 -30.08 25.66
N VAL A 115 -56.33 -29.91 26.81
CA VAL A 115 -54.86 -29.96 26.87
C VAL A 115 -54.41 -31.36 26.48
N MET A 116 -53.49 -31.49 25.53
CA MET A 116 -52.98 -32.78 25.07
C MET A 116 -51.50 -32.85 25.41
N VAL A 117 -51.06 -33.92 26.08
CA VAL A 117 -49.65 -34.15 26.38
C VAL A 117 -49.20 -35.42 25.65
N SER A 118 -48.25 -35.26 24.73
CA SER A 118 -47.75 -36.35 23.89
C SER A 118 -46.34 -36.71 24.32
N CYS A 119 -46.15 -37.94 24.82
CA CYS A 119 -44.87 -38.45 25.29
C CYS A 119 -44.29 -39.48 24.32
N THR A 120 -43.05 -39.29 23.90
CA THR A 120 -42.29 -40.20 23.03
C THR A 120 -41.02 -40.65 23.72
N ALA A 121 -40.52 -41.84 23.35
CA ALA A 121 -39.18 -42.26 23.77
C ALA A 121 -38.13 -41.34 23.14
N VAL A 122 -37.13 -40.93 23.92
CA VAL A 122 -35.95 -40.20 23.44
C VAL A 122 -34.86 -41.22 23.12
N SER A 123 -33.98 -40.91 22.17
CA SER A 123 -32.74 -41.68 22.03
C SER A 123 -31.92 -41.50 23.30
N THR A 124 -31.37 -42.60 23.86
CA THR A 124 -30.42 -42.53 24.97
C THR A 124 -28.99 -42.74 24.47
N THR A 125 -28.73 -42.28 23.25
CA THR A 125 -27.38 -42.03 22.77
C THR A 125 -27.00 -40.63 23.24
N ASP A 126 -25.79 -40.56 23.77
CA ASP A 126 -25.09 -39.45 24.39
C ASP A 126 -23.65 -39.77 23.97
N THR A 127 -23.15 -39.03 22.99
CA THR A 127 -22.10 -39.53 22.08
C THR A 127 -20.68 -39.12 22.54
N ASP A 128 -20.57 -37.99 23.21
CA ASP A 128 -19.36 -37.46 23.84
C ASP A 128 -19.39 -37.60 25.38
N GLY A 129 -20.57 -37.69 26.01
CA GLY A 129 -20.74 -38.06 27.41
C GLY A 129 -21.05 -36.89 28.36
N ASP A 130 -21.58 -35.78 27.84
CA ASP A 130 -21.71 -34.50 28.56
C ASP A 130 -22.94 -34.43 29.50
N GLY A 131 -24.00 -35.19 29.20
CA GLY A 131 -25.27 -35.22 29.95
C GLY A 131 -26.51 -34.78 29.16
N LEU A 132 -26.35 -34.29 27.94
CA LEU A 132 -27.39 -34.21 26.93
C LEU A 132 -27.51 -35.56 26.19
N THR A 133 -28.20 -35.56 25.05
CA THR A 133 -28.34 -36.72 24.15
C THR A 133 -28.41 -36.19 22.73
N ASP A 134 -28.03 -36.98 21.71
CA ASP A 134 -27.95 -36.49 20.32
C ASP A 134 -29.26 -35.80 19.86
N ALA A 135 -30.40 -36.22 20.44
CA ALA A 135 -31.73 -35.68 20.17
C ALA A 135 -32.08 -34.39 20.96
N GLN A 136 -31.53 -34.19 22.15
CA GLN A 136 -31.64 -32.93 22.92
C GLN A 136 -30.77 -31.82 22.32
N GLU A 137 -29.60 -32.20 21.83
CA GLU A 137 -28.59 -31.35 21.20
C GLU A 137 -29.02 -30.89 19.81
N ALA A 138 -29.49 -31.83 18.96
CA ALA A 138 -30.14 -31.50 17.70
C ALA A 138 -31.48 -30.75 17.85
N THR A 139 -31.96 -30.53 19.09
CA THR A 139 -33.09 -29.62 19.40
C THR A 139 -32.62 -28.26 19.95
N ARG A 140 -31.33 -28.13 20.30
CA ARG A 140 -30.66 -26.90 20.78
C ARG A 140 -29.79 -26.23 19.73
N GLY A 141 -29.33 -26.99 18.74
CA GLY A 141 -28.25 -26.55 17.86
C GLY A 141 -26.86 -26.78 18.47
N THR A 142 -26.69 -27.69 19.42
CA THR A 142 -25.35 -28.07 19.92
C THR A 142 -24.79 -29.28 19.16
N SER A 143 -23.49 -29.58 19.33
CA SER A 143 -22.71 -30.52 18.48
C SER A 143 -22.58 -31.94 19.07
N PRO A 144 -23.28 -32.99 18.55
CA PRO A 144 -23.33 -34.36 19.12
C PRO A 144 -22.07 -35.24 19.01
N ILE A 145 -20.90 -34.62 19.04
CA ILE A 145 -19.57 -35.24 19.10
C ILE A 145 -18.55 -34.36 19.87
N LEU A 146 -18.99 -33.25 20.47
CA LEU A 146 -18.19 -32.27 21.21
C LEU A 146 -18.99 -31.83 22.43
N ALA A 147 -18.63 -32.34 23.60
CA ALA A 147 -19.25 -32.04 24.90
C ALA A 147 -19.18 -30.55 25.34
N ASP A 148 -18.58 -29.68 24.53
CA ASP A 148 -18.29 -28.27 24.76
C ASP A 148 -18.32 -27.61 23.38
N THR A 149 -19.50 -27.08 23.02
CA THR A 149 -19.81 -26.66 21.64
C THR A 149 -19.19 -25.31 21.28
N ASP A 150 -19.09 -24.33 22.17
CA ASP A 150 -18.42 -23.06 21.87
C ASP A 150 -16.95 -22.98 22.34
N GLY A 151 -16.50 -23.92 23.18
CA GLY A 151 -15.10 -24.14 23.53
C GLY A 151 -14.66 -23.51 24.86
N ASP A 152 -15.58 -22.96 25.66
CA ASP A 152 -15.27 -22.22 26.88
C ASP A 152 -14.91 -23.09 28.10
N GLY A 153 -14.98 -24.42 27.96
CA GLY A 153 -14.61 -25.40 28.99
C GLY A 153 -15.66 -25.62 30.08
N MET A 154 -16.84 -25.01 29.98
CA MET A 154 -18.08 -25.63 30.45
C MET A 154 -18.56 -26.68 29.43
N SER A 155 -19.51 -27.52 29.82
CA SER A 155 -20.12 -28.48 28.90
C SER A 155 -21.59 -28.15 28.69
N ASP A 156 -22.10 -28.39 27.48
CA ASP A 156 -23.42 -27.93 27.05
C ASP A 156 -24.53 -28.36 28.04
N GLY A 157 -24.41 -29.57 28.56
CA GLY A 157 -25.28 -30.18 29.56
C GLY A 157 -25.12 -29.61 30.96
N ASP A 158 -23.93 -29.14 31.36
CA ASP A 158 -23.73 -28.45 32.65
C ASP A 158 -24.28 -27.01 32.56
N GLU A 159 -24.11 -26.30 31.44
CA GLU A 159 -24.75 -25.00 31.22
C GLU A 159 -26.27 -25.07 31.26
N VAL A 160 -26.85 -25.95 30.43
CA VAL A 160 -28.30 -26.19 30.33
C VAL A 160 -28.88 -26.68 31.67
N THR A 161 -28.09 -27.38 32.49
CA THR A 161 -28.52 -27.86 33.82
C THR A 161 -28.38 -26.80 34.92
N ASN A 162 -27.32 -25.99 34.90
CA ASN A 162 -27.11 -24.92 35.88
C ASN A 162 -27.97 -23.67 35.60
N GLY A 163 -28.45 -23.52 34.35
CA GLY A 163 -29.66 -22.75 34.04
C GLY A 163 -29.47 -21.23 33.95
N GLY A 164 -28.35 -20.77 33.39
CA GLY A 164 -28.05 -19.36 33.19
C GLY A 164 -27.07 -19.02 32.08
N PHE A 165 -26.59 -20.01 31.32
CA PHE A 165 -25.61 -19.91 30.24
C PHE A 165 -26.19 -20.49 28.94
N ASN A 166 -25.55 -20.27 27.79
CA ASN A 166 -26.06 -20.69 26.48
C ASN A 166 -24.92 -21.36 25.67
N PRO A 167 -25.01 -22.66 25.35
CA PRO A 167 -23.91 -23.50 24.84
C PRO A 167 -23.54 -23.26 23.36
N LEU A 168 -23.73 -22.03 22.91
CA LEU A 168 -23.46 -21.51 21.59
C LEU A 168 -22.80 -20.12 21.68
N ILE A 169 -22.45 -19.64 22.87
CA ILE A 169 -21.97 -18.28 23.19
C ILE A 169 -20.95 -18.35 24.35
N ALA A 170 -19.67 -18.53 24.01
CA ALA A 170 -18.61 -18.73 25.01
C ALA A 170 -18.55 -17.62 26.08
N ASP A 171 -18.61 -17.98 27.37
CA ASP A 171 -18.67 -17.08 28.53
C ASP A 171 -17.27 -16.54 28.91
N LEU A 172 -16.71 -15.72 28.01
CA LEU A 172 -15.35 -15.20 28.15
C LEU A 172 -15.20 -14.12 29.23
N PRO A 173 -14.14 -14.18 30.06
CA PRO A 173 -13.78 -13.12 31.00
C PRO A 173 -13.37 -11.84 30.28
N THR A 174 -13.74 -10.71 30.88
CA THR A 174 -13.65 -9.37 30.32
C THR A 174 -12.92 -8.42 31.28
N VAL A 175 -12.17 -7.47 30.71
CA VAL A 175 -11.37 -6.50 31.47
C VAL A 175 -11.51 -5.09 30.88
N SER A 176 -11.71 -4.09 31.72
CA SER A 176 -11.48 -2.69 31.36
C SER A 176 -10.01 -2.36 31.53
N ILE A 177 -9.42 -1.62 30.59
CA ILE A 177 -8.09 -1.03 30.73
C ILE A 177 -8.22 0.48 30.51
N ASP A 178 -8.38 1.17 31.64
CA ASP A 178 -8.70 2.59 31.72
C ASP A 178 -7.43 3.41 31.97
N VAL A 179 -7.20 4.48 31.21
CA VAL A 179 -6.18 5.50 31.58
C VAL A 179 -6.86 6.55 32.45
N ILE A 180 -6.40 6.73 33.69
CA ILE A 180 -7.16 7.46 34.73
C ILE A 180 -6.50 8.74 35.27
N ASP A 181 -5.28 9.04 34.85
CA ASP A 181 -4.58 10.30 35.10
C ASP A 181 -4.04 10.84 33.76
N SER A 182 -3.80 12.16 33.69
CA SER A 182 -3.15 12.85 32.57
C SER A 182 -1.83 12.16 32.17
N PRO A 183 -1.73 11.54 30.97
CA PRO A 183 -0.44 11.03 30.50
C PRO A 183 0.57 12.17 30.36
N THR A 184 1.84 11.88 30.66
CA THR A 184 2.93 12.86 30.67
C THR A 184 4.08 12.38 29.79
N ILE A 185 4.49 13.21 28.85
CA ILE A 185 5.69 13.01 28.03
C ILE A 185 6.85 13.78 28.64
N GLN A 186 8.04 13.20 28.57
CA GLN A 186 9.32 13.86 28.80
C GLN A 186 10.24 13.63 27.60
N ILE A 187 10.98 14.66 27.18
CA ILE A 187 12.10 14.55 26.22
C ILE A 187 13.37 15.09 26.88
N ASP A 188 14.47 14.34 26.76
CA ASP A 188 15.77 14.67 27.32
C ASP A 188 16.73 15.14 26.20
N VAL A 189 17.21 16.38 26.29
CA VAL A 189 18.21 16.96 25.38
C VAL A 189 19.59 16.86 26.03
N ILE A 190 20.58 16.34 25.31
CA ILE A 190 21.98 16.30 25.75
C ILE A 190 22.84 17.31 25.02
N ASP A 191 23.89 17.78 25.69
CA ASP A 191 25.05 18.41 25.06
C ASP A 191 25.98 17.29 24.55
N THR A 192 26.25 17.27 23.24
CA THR A 192 27.00 16.19 22.56
C THR A 192 28.48 16.16 22.95
N THR A 193 29.03 17.28 23.41
CA THR A 193 30.44 17.44 23.79
C THR A 193 30.71 16.91 25.20
N THR A 194 29.74 17.04 26.10
CA THR A 194 29.83 16.66 27.52
C THR A 194 29.11 15.36 27.84
N GLN A 195 28.18 14.90 26.97
CA GLN A 195 27.32 13.74 27.20
C GLN A 195 26.55 13.87 28.52
N GLN A 196 26.05 15.08 28.80
CA GLN A 196 25.20 15.41 29.95
C GLN A 196 23.88 16.00 29.46
N ILE A 197 22.82 15.77 30.23
CA ILE A 197 21.50 16.38 29.98
C ILE A 197 21.63 17.90 30.11
N ALA A 198 21.37 18.61 29.02
CA ALA A 198 21.41 20.06 28.91
C ALA A 198 20.05 20.70 29.20
N ALA A 199 18.96 20.05 28.78
CA ALA A 199 17.58 20.42 29.08
C ALA A 199 16.70 19.17 29.21
N GLN A 200 15.61 19.30 29.96
CA GLN A 200 14.53 18.32 30.02
C GLN A 200 13.22 19.07 29.85
N THR A 201 12.39 18.65 28.90
CA THR A 201 11.09 19.25 28.63
C THR A 201 10.01 18.24 28.96
N GLN A 202 8.91 18.67 29.59
CA GLN A 202 7.80 17.81 29.99
C GLN A 202 6.46 18.44 29.58
N ALA A 203 5.57 17.63 29.02
CA ALA A 203 4.20 18.01 28.66
C ALA A 203 3.20 17.03 29.30
N SER A 204 2.18 17.56 29.99
CA SER A 204 1.12 16.76 30.64
C SER A 204 -0.19 16.95 29.88
N TYR A 205 -0.69 15.87 29.27
CA TYR A 205 -1.88 15.86 28.45
C TYR A 205 -3.09 15.66 29.36
N ALA A 206 -3.69 16.77 29.81
CA ALA A 206 -4.82 16.73 30.71
C ALA A 206 -6.04 16.15 29.99
N GLN A 207 -6.64 15.12 30.60
CA GLN A 207 -7.84 14.48 30.06
C GLN A 207 -9.02 15.47 30.05
N GLY A 208 -9.71 15.53 28.91
CA GLY A 208 -11.05 16.09 28.81
C GLY A 208 -12.09 15.13 29.39
N THR A 209 -13.30 15.13 28.83
CA THR A 209 -14.25 14.03 29.05
C THR A 209 -13.69 12.76 28.41
N SER A 210 -13.26 11.79 29.22
CA SER A 210 -12.71 10.52 28.73
C SER A 210 -13.81 9.57 28.26
N SER A 211 -13.61 8.97 27.09
CA SER A 211 -14.29 7.75 26.66
C SER A 211 -13.40 6.53 26.92
N SER A 212 -13.92 5.54 27.64
CA SER A 212 -13.49 4.17 27.36
C SER A 212 -14.16 3.75 26.05
N TYR A 213 -13.34 3.43 25.06
CA TYR A 213 -13.72 2.66 23.89
C TYR A 213 -13.62 1.18 24.24
N SER A 214 -13.94 0.32 23.29
CA SER A 214 -13.66 -1.11 23.41
C SER A 214 -13.13 -1.65 22.09
N ARG A 215 -12.35 -2.74 22.09
CA ARG A 215 -11.48 -3.11 20.95
C ARG A 215 -12.14 -3.15 19.56
N SER A 216 -13.45 -3.40 19.48
CA SER A 216 -14.17 -3.29 18.21
C SER A 216 -14.56 -1.87 17.81
N ASP A 217 -14.80 -0.95 18.76
CA ASP A 217 -14.87 0.49 18.48
C ASP A 217 -13.57 0.91 17.83
N THR A 218 -12.41 0.64 18.44
CA THR A 218 -11.11 1.05 17.90
C THR A 218 -10.92 0.57 16.45
N GLN A 219 -11.32 -0.66 16.14
CA GLN A 219 -11.24 -1.20 14.78
C GLN A 219 -12.33 -0.65 13.84
N ALA A 220 -13.56 -0.46 14.32
CA ALA A 220 -14.65 0.16 13.56
C ALA A 220 -14.32 1.62 13.23
N THR A 221 -13.83 2.38 14.20
CA THR A 221 -13.30 3.74 14.06
C THR A 221 -12.17 3.76 13.05
N SER A 222 -11.14 2.90 13.17
CA SER A 222 -10.04 2.85 12.19
C SER A 222 -10.58 2.61 10.77
N SER A 223 -11.38 1.56 10.56
CA SER A 223 -11.96 1.26 9.24
C SER A 223 -12.98 2.30 8.74
N THR A 224 -13.64 3.05 9.63
CA THR A 224 -14.57 4.14 9.27
C THR A 224 -13.81 5.40 8.90
N VAL A 225 -12.70 5.72 9.58
CA VAL A 225 -11.80 6.83 9.27
C VAL A 225 -11.06 6.57 7.95
N GLU A 226 -10.41 5.41 7.82
CA GLU A 226 -9.70 4.95 6.62
C GLU A 226 -10.60 4.89 5.38
N ALA A 227 -11.86 4.44 5.54
CA ALA A 227 -12.81 4.37 4.44
C ALA A 227 -13.77 5.58 4.38
N SER A 228 -13.59 6.63 5.18
CA SER A 228 -14.61 7.66 5.42
C SER A 228 -15.16 8.27 4.13
N THR A 229 -14.29 8.77 3.25
CA THR A 229 -14.66 9.34 1.94
C THR A 229 -15.44 8.34 1.05
N ARG A 230 -15.13 7.04 1.14
CA ARG A 230 -15.87 5.98 0.43
C ARG A 230 -17.24 5.72 1.07
N VAL A 231 -17.33 5.71 2.40
CA VAL A 231 -18.59 5.52 3.14
C VAL A 231 -19.54 6.70 2.87
N TYR A 232 -19.02 7.94 2.88
CA TYR A 232 -19.73 9.13 2.43
C TYR A 232 -20.22 8.98 0.98
N ALA A 233 -19.33 8.71 0.02
CA ALA A 233 -19.71 8.58 -1.40
C ALA A 233 -20.72 7.44 -1.66
N GLU A 234 -20.60 6.29 -0.98
CA GLU A 234 -21.57 5.20 -1.07
C GLU A 234 -22.92 5.58 -0.47
N SER A 235 -22.98 6.44 0.55
CA SER A 235 -24.24 6.93 1.12
C SER A 235 -24.90 8.03 0.26
N GLU A 236 -24.12 9.01 -0.21
CA GLU A 236 -24.61 10.13 -1.04
C GLU A 236 -25.21 9.67 -2.37
N ALA A 237 -24.52 8.76 -3.08
CA ALA A 237 -24.96 8.21 -4.36
C ALA A 237 -26.34 7.50 -4.28
N HIS A 238 -26.81 7.24 -3.06
CA HIS A 238 -28.02 6.50 -2.73
C HIS A 238 -29.07 7.31 -1.97
N ALA A 239 -28.87 8.61 -1.74
CA ALA A 239 -29.71 9.47 -0.89
C ALA A 239 -31.13 9.73 -1.46
N GLY A 240 -31.97 8.68 -1.47
CA GLY A 240 -33.31 8.63 -2.06
C GLY A 240 -34.45 8.36 -1.07
N SER A 241 -34.40 8.94 0.13
CA SER A 241 -35.43 8.79 1.18
C SER A 241 -35.80 7.33 1.52
N GLY A 242 -34.79 6.50 1.83
CA GLY A 242 -34.99 5.06 1.97
C GLY A 242 -33.87 4.28 2.65
N GLY A 243 -33.13 4.89 3.57
CA GLY A 243 -32.22 4.26 4.55
C GLY A 243 -31.37 3.06 4.10
N PHE A 244 -30.10 3.31 3.79
CA PHE A 244 -29.17 2.32 3.23
C PHE A 244 -28.34 1.59 4.29
N GLY A 245 -27.92 0.36 3.96
CA GLY A 245 -26.91 -0.39 4.70
C GLY A 245 -25.75 -0.74 3.77
N GLY A 246 -24.55 -0.24 4.06
CA GLY A 246 -23.34 -0.58 3.31
C GLY A 246 -22.65 -1.81 3.88
N SER A 247 -21.89 -2.54 3.05
CA SER A 247 -21.08 -3.66 3.51
C SER A 247 -19.78 -3.78 2.71
N THR A 248 -18.68 -4.01 3.42
CA THR A 248 -17.35 -4.20 2.85
C THR A 248 -16.61 -5.34 3.55
N LYS A 249 -15.82 -6.08 2.78
CA LYS A 249 -14.86 -7.04 3.34
C LYS A 249 -13.71 -6.28 4.02
N ALA A 250 -13.29 -6.75 5.19
CA ALA A 250 -12.16 -6.21 5.94
C ALA A 250 -11.09 -7.31 6.11
N GLY A 251 -9.89 -7.08 5.58
CA GLY A 251 -8.86 -8.12 5.36
C GLY A 251 -8.04 -8.52 6.59
N VAL A 252 -8.68 -8.94 7.69
CA VAL A 252 -7.99 -9.34 8.93
C VAL A 252 -8.54 -10.67 9.45
N GLU A 253 -7.67 -11.68 9.63
CA GLU A 253 -8.02 -12.90 10.39
C GLU A 253 -8.24 -12.56 11.87
N SER A 254 -9.32 -13.07 12.48
CA SER A 254 -9.61 -12.76 13.89
C SER A 254 -8.64 -13.49 14.83
N SER A 255 -7.62 -12.77 15.30
CA SER A 255 -6.71 -13.26 16.34
C SER A 255 -7.38 -13.17 17.72
N VAL A 256 -7.71 -14.35 18.25
CA VAL A 256 -8.46 -14.53 19.50
C VAL A 256 -7.57 -14.36 20.74
N SER A 257 -7.11 -13.12 20.96
CA SER A 257 -6.82 -12.62 22.31
C SER A 257 -8.16 -12.42 23.03
N ALA A 258 -8.60 -13.48 23.71
CA ALA A 258 -9.99 -13.73 24.08
C ALA A 258 -10.58 -12.86 25.23
N SER A 259 -10.02 -11.69 25.56
CA SER A 259 -10.76 -10.69 26.34
C SER A 259 -11.59 -9.80 25.44
N VAL A 260 -12.79 -9.45 25.89
CA VAL A 260 -13.28 -8.09 25.61
C VAL A 260 -12.44 -7.13 26.47
N THR A 261 -11.52 -6.41 25.83
CA THR A 261 -10.86 -5.24 26.41
C THR A 261 -11.67 -3.98 26.11
N GLN A 262 -11.92 -3.18 27.15
CA GLN A 262 -12.08 -1.74 26.94
C GLN A 262 -10.68 -1.11 26.74
N GLU A 263 -10.59 -0.17 25.82
CA GLU A 263 -9.40 0.59 25.43
C GLU A 263 -9.68 2.07 25.71
N THR A 264 -8.68 2.93 25.88
CA THR A 264 -8.94 4.34 26.28
C THR A 264 -8.38 5.33 25.29
N SER A 265 -9.24 6.20 24.74
CA SER A 265 -8.79 7.45 24.14
C SER A 265 -8.58 8.48 25.24
N THR A 266 -7.51 9.25 25.17
CA THR A 266 -7.30 10.41 26.05
C THR A 266 -7.48 11.67 25.24
N ASN A 267 -8.74 12.09 25.05
CA ASN A 267 -9.05 13.41 24.50
C ASN A 267 -8.36 14.48 25.37
N VAL A 268 -7.60 15.37 24.73
CA VAL A 268 -6.70 16.31 25.39
C VAL A 268 -7.39 17.66 25.51
N THR A 269 -7.41 18.28 26.69
CA THR A 269 -8.03 19.62 26.81
C THR A 269 -7.23 20.66 26.02
N SER A 270 -7.91 21.64 25.41
CA SER A 270 -7.28 22.78 24.74
C SER A 270 -6.29 23.56 25.62
N THR A 271 -6.47 23.52 26.95
CA THR A 271 -5.50 24.10 27.90
C THR A 271 -4.19 23.32 27.90
N SER A 272 -4.23 21.99 28.03
CA SER A 272 -3.04 21.13 27.97
C SER A 272 -2.46 21.02 26.56
N ALA A 273 -3.27 21.16 25.51
CA ALA A 273 -2.80 21.25 24.15
C ALA A 273 -1.88 22.46 23.97
N ARG A 274 -2.38 23.65 24.34
CA ARG A 274 -1.62 24.91 24.32
C ARG A 274 -0.38 24.87 25.21
N GLU A 275 -0.46 24.26 26.40
CA GLU A 275 0.72 24.04 27.28
C GLU A 275 1.75 23.08 26.66
N SER A 276 1.32 22.07 25.90
CA SER A 276 2.23 21.21 25.13
C SER A 276 2.92 21.97 23.99
N ARG A 277 2.17 22.74 23.19
CA ARG A 277 2.73 23.58 22.11
C ARG A 277 3.77 24.59 22.67
N GLU A 278 3.47 25.22 23.81
CA GLU A 278 4.41 26.11 24.52
C GLU A 278 5.74 25.41 24.91
N GLU A 279 5.69 24.16 25.36
CA GLU A 279 6.89 23.40 25.74
C GLU A 279 7.63 22.84 24.52
N HIS A 280 6.92 22.50 23.43
CA HIS A 280 7.52 22.13 22.15
C HIS A 280 8.36 23.28 21.55
N SER A 281 7.83 24.51 21.54
CA SER A 281 8.55 25.71 21.11
C SER A 281 9.86 25.94 21.90
N ARG A 282 9.83 25.67 23.22
CA ARG A 282 11.02 25.75 24.09
C ARG A 282 12.00 24.61 23.85
N LEU A 283 11.53 23.42 23.48
CA LEU A 283 12.36 22.29 23.07
C LEU A 283 13.11 22.59 21.77
N GLN A 284 12.42 23.14 20.76
CA GLN A 284 13.03 23.56 19.50
C GLN A 284 14.09 24.65 19.75
N SER A 285 13.74 25.70 20.49
CA SER A 285 14.66 26.78 20.92
C SER A 285 15.89 26.27 21.68
N ALA A 286 15.81 25.08 22.31
CA ALA A 286 16.91 24.47 23.03
C ALA A 286 17.83 23.61 22.14
N LEU A 287 17.42 23.25 20.92
CA LEU A 287 18.21 22.51 19.91
C LEU A 287 19.02 23.44 19.00
N ASP A 288 18.57 24.67 18.76
CA ASP A 288 19.26 25.66 17.92
C ASP A 288 20.64 26.08 18.48
N GLU A 289 20.94 25.77 19.74
CA GLU A 289 22.27 25.92 20.33
C GLU A 289 23.24 24.82 19.86
N GLN A 290 24.33 25.23 19.19
CA GLN A 290 25.37 24.32 18.70
C GLN A 290 25.82 23.28 19.74
N ASN A 291 25.89 22.02 19.30
CA ASN A 291 26.27 20.83 20.07
C ASN A 291 25.18 20.29 21.02
N ARG A 292 23.90 20.41 20.66
CA ARG A 292 22.80 19.71 21.35
C ARG A 292 22.02 18.78 20.41
N VAL A 293 21.47 17.71 20.98
CA VAL A 293 20.58 16.74 20.32
C VAL A 293 19.59 16.15 21.33
N MET A 294 18.44 15.68 20.86
CA MET A 294 17.60 14.78 21.67
C MET A 294 18.33 13.44 21.91
N SER A 295 18.27 12.90 23.13
CA SER A 295 18.93 11.64 23.50
C SER A 295 17.97 10.51 23.88
N GLY A 296 16.70 10.84 24.10
CA GLY A 296 15.68 9.89 24.56
C GLY A 296 14.48 10.63 25.13
N GLY A 297 13.43 9.87 25.43
CA GLY A 297 12.22 10.39 26.05
C GLY A 297 11.50 9.32 26.85
N SER A 298 10.35 9.67 27.42
CA SER A 298 9.44 8.70 28.03
C SER A 298 8.02 9.20 28.11
N LEU A 299 7.08 8.35 27.73
CA LEU A 299 5.66 8.49 28.04
C LEU A 299 5.38 7.82 29.39
N THR A 300 4.58 8.46 30.24
CA THR A 300 4.19 7.95 31.57
C THR A 300 2.68 8.15 31.77
N ALA A 301 1.95 7.10 32.16
CA ALA A 301 0.50 7.17 32.36
C ALA A 301 0.05 6.29 33.53
N THR A 302 -1.04 6.65 34.22
CA THR A 302 -1.67 5.77 35.22
C THR A 302 -2.69 4.87 34.54
N ILE A 303 -2.39 3.57 34.50
CA ILE A 303 -3.25 2.54 33.94
C ILE A 303 -4.01 1.86 35.07
N ALA A 304 -5.33 1.72 34.90
CA ALA A 304 -6.22 0.97 35.75
C ALA A 304 -6.76 -0.26 35.01
N VAL A 305 -6.50 -1.46 35.52
CA VAL A 305 -7.05 -2.70 34.96
C VAL A 305 -8.16 -3.19 35.89
N THR A 306 -9.36 -3.34 35.36
CA THR A 306 -10.58 -3.69 36.11
C THR A 306 -11.20 -4.97 35.55
N ASN A 307 -11.43 -5.99 36.37
CA ASN A 307 -12.17 -7.18 35.94
C ASN A 307 -13.67 -6.85 35.88
N THR A 308 -14.22 -6.75 34.67
CA THR A 308 -15.63 -6.41 34.43
C THR A 308 -16.54 -7.63 34.37
N SER A 309 -15.98 -8.84 34.27
CA SER A 309 -16.75 -10.09 34.22
C SER A 309 -17.32 -10.54 35.56
N THR A 310 -18.23 -11.51 35.50
CA THR A 310 -18.80 -12.25 36.63
C THR A 310 -17.85 -13.30 37.21
N LEU A 311 -16.74 -13.60 36.51
CA LEU A 311 -15.76 -14.63 36.87
C LEU A 311 -14.52 -14.03 37.54
N SER A 312 -13.80 -14.82 38.34
CA SER A 312 -12.49 -14.41 38.87
C SER A 312 -11.38 -14.83 37.92
N LEU A 313 -10.44 -13.94 37.59
CA LEU A 313 -9.39 -14.20 36.60
C LEU A 313 -7.99 -14.01 37.16
N GLU A 314 -6.98 -14.66 36.60
CA GLU A 314 -5.58 -14.57 37.01
C GLU A 314 -4.73 -13.87 35.94
N LEU A 315 -4.22 -12.67 36.26
CA LEU A 315 -3.60 -11.72 35.32
C LEU A 315 -2.11 -11.47 35.60
N SER A 316 -1.33 -11.24 34.54
CA SER A 316 0.09 -10.86 34.51
C SER A 316 0.43 -10.10 33.22
N GLY A 317 1.63 -9.50 33.12
CA GLY A 317 2.24 -9.10 31.84
C GLY A 317 1.37 -8.22 30.91
N VAL A 318 0.69 -7.20 31.45
CA VAL A 318 -0.20 -6.33 30.65
C VAL A 318 0.64 -5.33 29.85
N GLU A 319 0.36 -5.20 28.56
CA GLU A 319 0.99 -4.25 27.64
C GLU A 319 -0.06 -3.30 27.06
N VAL A 320 0.14 -1.99 27.22
CA VAL A 320 -0.68 -0.95 26.59
C VAL A 320 0.18 -0.20 25.57
N ILE A 321 -0.26 -0.14 24.32
CA ILE A 321 0.41 0.55 23.22
C ILE A 321 -0.24 1.91 23.04
N ALA A 322 0.52 2.96 23.32
CA ALA A 322 0.17 4.33 22.97
C ALA A 322 0.45 4.56 21.47
N LYS A 323 -0.52 5.12 20.76
CA LYS A 323 -0.46 5.43 19.32
C LYS A 323 -0.75 6.92 19.09
N LYS A 324 -0.21 7.48 18.00
CA LYS A 324 -0.57 8.81 17.47
C LYS A 324 -1.25 8.67 16.11
N ARG A 325 -2.36 9.39 15.88
CA ARG A 325 -2.89 9.69 14.54
C ARG A 325 -1.87 10.62 13.84
N SER A 326 -1.30 10.15 12.74
CA SER A 326 -0.32 10.83 11.89
C SER A 326 -0.80 10.72 10.44
N ILE A 327 -0.35 11.58 9.52
CA ILE A 327 -0.83 11.56 8.12
C ILE A 327 0.26 10.96 7.22
N GLU A 328 -0.12 9.98 6.39
CA GLU A 328 0.74 9.37 5.38
C GLU A 328 0.02 9.38 4.03
N ASN A 329 0.64 9.98 3.00
CA ASN A 329 0.06 10.10 1.66
C ASN A 329 -1.40 10.62 1.66
N GLY A 330 -1.65 11.68 2.45
CA GLY A 330 -2.99 12.27 2.64
C GLY A 330 -3.96 11.47 3.52
N ASN A 331 -3.58 10.27 3.99
CA ASN A 331 -4.47 9.39 4.76
C ASN A 331 -4.08 9.36 6.25
N PRO A 332 -5.04 9.42 7.19
CA PRO A 332 -4.77 9.33 8.63
C PRO A 332 -4.47 7.89 9.08
N VAL A 333 -3.29 7.66 9.66
CA VAL A 333 -2.77 6.35 10.11
C VAL A 333 -2.34 6.41 11.58
N PHE A 334 -2.64 5.36 12.36
CA PHE A 334 -2.27 5.27 13.78
C PHE A 334 -0.91 4.59 14.02
N LYS A 335 0.15 5.39 14.20
CA LYS A 335 1.52 4.92 14.44
C LYS A 335 1.78 4.62 15.93
N PRO A 336 2.44 3.50 16.29
CA PRO A 336 2.79 3.20 17.68
C PRO A 336 3.92 4.12 18.18
N ILE A 337 3.63 4.89 19.23
CA ILE A 337 4.60 5.77 19.90
C ILE A 337 5.44 4.96 20.88
N ALA A 338 4.80 4.15 21.72
CA ALA A 338 5.42 3.55 22.90
C ALA A 338 4.58 2.40 23.48
N THR A 339 5.26 1.38 24.03
CA THR A 339 4.62 0.33 24.83
C THR A 339 4.86 0.57 26.32
N LEU A 340 3.78 0.51 27.12
CA LEU A 340 3.74 0.64 28.56
C LEU A 340 3.49 -0.73 29.20
N ARG A 341 4.46 -1.26 29.96
CA ARG A 341 4.36 -2.57 30.62
C ARG A 341 3.87 -2.48 32.08
N PHE A 342 2.71 -3.06 32.34
CA PHE A 342 2.07 -3.12 33.64
C PHE A 342 2.24 -4.54 34.24
N GLU A 343 2.97 -4.62 35.35
CA GLU A 343 3.02 -5.82 36.20
C GLU A 343 2.02 -5.70 37.36
N PRO A 344 1.01 -6.59 37.47
CA PRO A 344 0.00 -6.55 38.55
C PRO A 344 0.57 -6.73 39.96
N VAL A 345 1.79 -7.25 40.10
CA VAL A 345 2.49 -7.47 41.38
C VAL A 345 3.89 -6.83 41.34
N ASP A 346 4.23 -6.07 42.37
CA ASP A 346 5.57 -5.46 42.46
C ASP A 346 6.67 -6.52 42.63
N GLY A 347 7.58 -6.58 41.66
CA GLY A 347 8.60 -7.63 41.54
C GLY A 347 8.25 -8.74 40.53
N GLY A 348 7.09 -8.66 39.87
CA GLY A 348 6.62 -9.59 38.85
C GLY A 348 5.84 -10.77 39.42
N GLY A 349 4.78 -11.18 38.72
CA GLY A 349 3.97 -12.35 39.07
C GLY A 349 2.47 -12.14 38.90
N THR A 350 1.73 -13.24 38.96
CA THR A 350 0.28 -13.24 38.70
C THR A 350 -0.55 -12.68 39.87
N LYS A 351 -1.68 -12.06 39.53
CA LYS A 351 -2.67 -11.51 40.46
C LYS A 351 -4.05 -12.03 40.11
N ILE A 352 -4.66 -12.77 41.04
CA ILE A 352 -6.08 -13.15 40.93
C ILE A 352 -6.94 -11.92 41.23
N MET A 353 -7.79 -11.53 40.28
CA MET A 353 -8.76 -10.44 40.36
C MET A 353 -10.17 -10.99 40.54
N ALA A 354 -10.87 -10.59 41.59
CA ALA A 354 -12.30 -10.88 41.76
C ALA A 354 -13.16 -10.05 40.78
N PRO A 355 -14.43 -10.45 40.54
CA PRO A 355 -15.41 -9.64 39.81
C PRO A 355 -15.51 -8.22 40.37
N GLY A 356 -15.31 -7.21 39.52
CA GLY A 356 -15.28 -5.80 39.92
C GLY A 356 -14.04 -5.35 40.69
N GLU A 357 -12.98 -6.17 40.79
CA GLU A 357 -11.70 -5.75 41.35
C GLU A 357 -10.89 -4.95 40.31
N SER A 358 -10.29 -3.84 40.75
CA SER A 358 -9.49 -2.93 39.93
C SER A 358 -8.09 -2.71 40.53
N ILE A 359 -7.07 -2.61 39.67
CA ILE A 359 -5.67 -2.42 40.04
C ILE A 359 -5.14 -1.21 39.28
N GLN A 360 -4.62 -0.21 40.00
CA GLN A 360 -4.14 1.06 39.43
C GLN A 360 -2.62 1.19 39.61
N LYS A 361 -1.91 1.58 38.55
CA LYS A 361 -0.44 1.71 38.59
C LYS A 361 0.06 2.77 37.61
N LEU A 362 1.01 3.58 38.06
CA LEU A 362 1.77 4.48 37.19
C LEU A 362 2.79 3.65 36.39
N VAL A 363 2.75 3.74 35.07
CA VAL A 363 3.59 2.96 34.15
C VAL A 363 4.36 3.93 33.24
N ARG A 364 5.62 3.60 32.95
CA ARG A 364 6.50 4.32 32.03
C ARG A 364 6.75 3.46 30.78
N SER A 365 6.91 4.09 29.63
CA SER A 365 7.31 3.44 28.38
C SER A 365 8.71 2.82 28.47
N ASP A 366 8.91 1.64 27.88
CA ASP A 366 10.24 1.01 27.78
C ASP A 366 11.15 1.73 26.77
N ASP A 367 10.65 1.93 25.54
CA ASP A 367 11.39 2.53 24.41
C ASP A 367 10.40 3.29 23.51
N PRO A 368 10.33 4.64 23.57
CA PRO A 368 9.39 5.43 22.80
C PRO A 368 10.02 6.09 21.56
N SER A 369 9.27 6.13 20.46
CA SER A 369 9.68 6.80 19.23
C SER A 369 9.86 8.31 19.42
N LEU A 370 11.11 8.78 19.42
CA LEU A 370 11.46 10.20 19.58
C LEU A 370 10.75 11.13 18.57
N PRO A 371 10.71 10.83 17.25
CA PRO A 371 9.97 11.64 16.29
C PRO A 371 8.48 11.76 16.64
N LEU A 372 7.83 10.64 17.01
CA LEU A 372 6.40 10.64 17.35
C LEU A 372 6.13 11.34 18.70
N LEU A 373 7.06 11.34 19.65
CA LEU A 373 6.98 12.15 20.86
C LEU A 373 7.11 13.65 20.56
N GLN A 374 8.00 14.03 19.62
CA GLN A 374 8.15 15.41 19.18
C GLN A 374 6.89 15.89 18.42
N GLU A 375 6.40 15.08 17.48
CA GLU A 375 5.17 15.29 16.71
C GLU A 375 3.94 15.41 17.65
N LEU A 376 3.87 14.60 18.70
CA LEU A 376 2.80 14.68 19.69
C LEU A 376 2.92 15.90 20.63
N MET A 377 4.14 16.41 20.86
CA MET A 377 4.30 17.65 21.62
C MET A 377 3.90 18.89 20.81
N GLY A 378 4.14 18.88 19.49
CA GLY A 378 3.76 19.96 18.57
C GLY A 378 2.28 19.92 18.20
N ASN A 379 1.77 18.77 17.76
CA ASN A 379 0.35 18.53 17.57
C ASN A 379 -0.17 17.52 18.64
N PRO A 380 -0.81 18.00 19.73
CA PRO A 380 -1.23 17.20 20.87
C PRO A 380 -2.50 16.37 20.66
N THR A 381 -3.09 16.37 19.47
CA THR A 381 -4.28 15.56 19.13
C THR A 381 -3.92 14.09 18.83
N GLY A 382 -4.93 13.23 18.83
CA GLY A 382 -4.82 11.85 18.32
C GLY A 382 -4.01 10.86 19.17
N LEU A 383 -3.81 11.13 20.47
CA LEU A 383 -3.18 10.18 21.41
C LEU A 383 -4.19 9.10 21.88
N LEU A 384 -3.96 7.86 21.47
CA LEU A 384 -4.82 6.70 21.73
C LEU A 384 -4.07 5.62 22.50
N PHE A 385 -4.66 5.07 23.57
CA PHE A 385 -4.10 3.94 24.33
C PHE A 385 -4.86 2.64 24.02
N THR A 386 -4.28 1.84 23.14
CA THR A 386 -4.78 0.50 22.76
C THR A 386 -4.17 -0.60 23.61
N VAL A 387 -4.86 -1.73 23.82
CA VAL A 387 -4.27 -2.87 24.53
C VAL A 387 -3.44 -3.71 23.56
N GLY A 388 -2.14 -3.84 23.84
CA GLY A 388 -1.23 -4.63 23.00
C GLY A 388 -1.29 -6.12 23.30
N ASN A 389 -1.20 -6.47 24.59
CA ASN A 389 -1.26 -7.85 25.08
C ASN A 389 -1.59 -7.86 26.59
N TYR A 390 -1.95 -9.03 27.13
CA TYR A 390 -1.87 -9.32 28.56
C TYR A 390 -1.85 -10.84 28.77
N ASP A 391 -1.07 -11.31 29.74
CA ASP A 391 -1.03 -12.73 30.09
C ASP A 391 -2.13 -13.04 31.12
N MET A 392 -3.22 -13.66 30.67
CA MET A 392 -4.17 -14.34 31.56
C MET A 392 -3.84 -15.82 31.63
N SER A 393 -3.85 -16.41 32.83
CA SER A 393 -3.43 -17.81 33.04
C SER A 393 -4.57 -18.74 33.45
N ARG A 394 -5.58 -18.24 34.19
CA ARG A 394 -6.74 -19.01 34.69
C ARG A 394 -8.01 -18.18 34.80
N ILE A 395 -9.14 -18.86 34.66
CA ILE A 395 -10.49 -18.36 34.97
C ILE A 395 -11.08 -19.17 36.15
N GLY A 396 -11.97 -18.60 36.95
CA GLY A 396 -12.51 -19.24 38.17
C GLY A 396 -11.51 -19.32 39.34
N GLY A 397 -10.33 -18.70 39.20
CA GLY A 397 -9.26 -18.71 40.19
C GLY A 397 -8.37 -19.96 40.17
N ALA A 398 -7.67 -20.22 41.28
CA ALA A 398 -6.48 -21.09 41.33
C ALA A 398 -6.66 -22.58 40.95
N ASN A 399 -7.89 -23.06 40.79
CA ASN A 399 -8.20 -24.45 40.38
C ASN A 399 -8.85 -24.55 39.00
N GLY A 400 -9.10 -23.43 38.30
CA GLY A 400 -9.83 -23.43 37.04
C GLY A 400 -8.97 -23.77 35.81
N PRO A 401 -9.59 -23.81 34.61
CA PRO A 401 -8.93 -24.15 33.36
C PRO A 401 -7.79 -23.21 33.01
N LEU A 402 -6.88 -23.67 32.16
CA LEU A 402 -5.77 -22.84 31.64
C LEU A 402 -6.25 -22.03 30.45
N TRP A 403 -6.00 -20.72 30.49
CA TRP A 403 -6.48 -19.79 29.48
C TRP A 403 -5.97 -20.05 28.05
N PRO A 404 -4.69 -20.41 27.79
CA PRO A 404 -4.21 -20.67 26.43
C PRO A 404 -4.88 -21.86 25.75
N ASP A 405 -5.19 -22.91 26.52
CA ASP A 405 -5.89 -24.09 26.01
C ASP A 405 -7.33 -23.71 25.61
N LEU A 406 -7.97 -22.86 26.42
CA LEU A 406 -9.33 -22.38 26.24
C LEU A 406 -9.48 -21.41 25.07
N SER A 407 -8.63 -20.39 24.99
CA SER A 407 -8.70 -19.40 23.90
C SER A 407 -8.40 -20.05 22.56
N GLN A 408 -7.53 -21.06 22.52
CA GLN A 408 -7.35 -21.89 21.32
C GLN A 408 -8.64 -22.68 20.99
N SER A 409 -9.26 -23.34 21.98
CA SER A 409 -10.54 -24.05 21.82
C SER A 409 -11.61 -23.13 21.22
N VAL A 410 -11.99 -22.05 21.92
CA VAL A 410 -12.98 -21.06 21.46
C VAL A 410 -12.65 -20.54 20.07
N SER A 411 -11.37 -20.20 19.78
CA SER A 411 -10.96 -19.73 18.44
C SER A 411 -11.18 -20.74 17.31
N SER A 412 -11.19 -22.03 17.63
CA SER A 412 -11.35 -23.11 16.65
C SER A 412 -12.81 -23.54 16.44
N GLN A 413 -13.73 -23.00 17.25
CA GLN A 413 -15.14 -23.40 17.29
C GLN A 413 -16.09 -22.23 17.00
N THR A 414 -15.70 -20.98 17.31
CA THR A 414 -16.57 -19.79 17.25
C THR A 414 -16.15 -18.71 16.25
N ALA A 415 -17.11 -17.88 15.87
CA ALA A 415 -16.92 -16.62 15.15
C ALA A 415 -17.24 -15.43 16.07
N GLN A 416 -16.56 -14.29 15.86
CA GLN A 416 -16.80 -13.07 16.64
C GLN A 416 -17.93 -12.23 16.00
N VAL A 417 -18.99 -12.01 16.76
CA VAL A 417 -20.11 -11.13 16.40
C VAL A 417 -20.03 -9.87 17.26
N VAL A 418 -20.08 -8.71 16.62
CA VAL A 418 -20.07 -7.40 17.28
C VAL A 418 -21.23 -6.55 16.74
N ILE A 419 -21.94 -5.89 17.65
CA ILE A 419 -22.93 -4.85 17.32
C ILE A 419 -22.56 -3.61 18.12
N ASP A 420 -22.18 -2.56 17.40
CA ASP A 420 -21.77 -1.25 17.91
C ASP A 420 -22.86 -0.23 17.55
N TYR A 421 -23.49 0.38 18.56
CA TYR A 421 -24.66 1.26 18.41
C TYR A 421 -24.29 2.75 18.26
N GLY A 422 -23.02 3.09 18.09
CA GLY A 422 -22.59 4.49 18.17
C GLY A 422 -22.62 5.02 19.60
N ASP A 423 -22.50 6.33 19.78
CA ASP A 423 -22.42 6.91 21.11
C ASP A 423 -23.82 7.20 21.70
N ASN A 424 -24.22 6.34 22.64
CA ASN A 424 -25.24 6.61 23.65
C ASN A 424 -26.72 6.70 23.22
N LEU A 425 -27.07 6.44 21.95
CA LEU A 425 -28.49 6.43 21.52
C LEU A 425 -29.31 5.26 22.11
N PHE A 426 -28.68 4.11 22.39
CA PHE A 426 -29.39 2.93 22.90
C PHE A 426 -29.13 2.69 24.40
N ASN A 427 -30.07 3.13 25.23
CA ASN A 427 -30.24 2.83 26.67
C ASN A 427 -29.14 3.26 27.67
N GLY A 428 -27.90 3.50 27.25
CA GLY A 428 -26.84 4.11 28.07
C GLY A 428 -26.32 3.21 29.21
N ILE A 429 -26.18 1.91 28.96
CA ILE A 429 -25.54 0.95 29.88
C ILE A 429 -24.31 0.31 29.21
N ASP A 430 -24.43 -0.15 27.96
CA ASP A 430 -23.32 -0.57 27.10
C ASP A 430 -23.63 -0.15 25.66
N ASN A 431 -22.67 0.50 24.97
CA ASN A 431 -22.82 0.94 23.57
C ASN A 431 -22.41 -0.14 22.55
N VAL A 432 -21.77 -1.23 22.99
CA VAL A 432 -21.29 -2.31 22.11
C VAL A 432 -21.55 -3.69 22.71
N GLU A 433 -22.35 -4.49 22.01
CA GLU A 433 -22.59 -5.91 22.30
C GLU A 433 -21.55 -6.80 21.58
N ARG A 434 -21.14 -7.89 22.22
CA ARG A 434 -20.16 -8.84 21.69
C ARG A 434 -20.50 -10.28 22.06
N TYR A 435 -20.34 -11.18 21.10
CA TYR A 435 -20.61 -12.61 21.25
C TYR A 435 -19.56 -13.42 20.49
N MET A 436 -19.14 -14.55 21.06
CA MET A 436 -18.32 -15.55 20.36
C MET A 436 -19.21 -16.76 20.08
N VAL A 437 -19.76 -16.83 18.87
CA VAL A 437 -20.88 -17.72 18.55
C VAL A 437 -20.40 -18.99 17.85
N ALA A 438 -20.91 -20.15 18.27
CA ALA A 438 -20.52 -21.46 17.75
C ALA A 438 -20.78 -21.62 16.23
N THR A 439 -19.81 -22.19 15.51
CA THR A 439 -19.83 -22.39 14.04
C THR A 439 -19.61 -23.84 13.60
N ASN A 440 -19.32 -24.72 14.58
CA ASN A 440 -19.03 -26.15 14.47
C ASN A 440 -20.28 -27.05 14.50
N VAL A 441 -21.45 -26.46 14.76
CA VAL A 441 -22.77 -27.09 14.88
C VAL A 441 -23.16 -27.81 13.60
N ALA A 442 -23.26 -27.07 12.50
CA ALA A 442 -23.66 -27.58 11.20
C ALA A 442 -22.45 -28.23 10.51
N ARG A 443 -22.64 -29.45 10.01
CA ARG A 443 -21.58 -30.27 9.41
C ARG A 443 -21.99 -30.82 8.05
N ASP A 444 -21.00 -30.98 7.18
CA ASP A 444 -21.17 -31.47 5.82
C ASP A 444 -21.31 -33.02 5.76
N ALA A 445 -21.32 -33.59 4.55
CA ALA A 445 -21.42 -35.03 4.35
C ALA A 445 -20.15 -35.83 4.72
N ASN A 446 -19.01 -35.18 4.98
CA ASN A 446 -17.77 -35.78 5.48
C ASN A 446 -17.65 -35.65 7.01
N GLY A 447 -18.34 -34.67 7.61
CA GLY A 447 -18.33 -34.33 9.04
C GLY A 447 -17.64 -33.01 9.36
N ASP A 448 -17.19 -32.28 8.35
CA ASP A 448 -16.48 -31.01 8.49
C ASP A 448 -17.48 -29.86 8.77
N PRO A 449 -17.17 -28.91 9.68
CA PRO A 449 -17.99 -27.72 9.90
C PRO A 449 -18.26 -26.91 8.62
N VAL A 450 -19.51 -26.54 8.37
CA VAL A 450 -19.88 -25.63 7.26
C VAL A 450 -19.93 -24.16 7.67
N GLY A 451 -19.91 -23.86 8.97
CA GLY A 451 -20.18 -22.53 9.51
C GLY A 451 -21.65 -22.30 9.84
N ILE A 452 -22.00 -21.07 10.22
CA ILE A 452 -23.35 -20.65 10.62
C ILE A 452 -23.76 -19.35 9.92
N SER A 453 -25.04 -19.16 9.64
CA SER A 453 -25.53 -17.94 8.96
C SER A 453 -25.74 -16.76 9.92
N VAL A 454 -25.47 -15.53 9.48
CA VAL A 454 -25.71 -14.32 10.29
C VAL A 454 -27.19 -14.16 10.66
N GLY A 455 -28.11 -14.56 9.77
CA GLY A 455 -29.54 -14.54 10.07
C GLY A 455 -29.94 -15.48 11.23
N GLU A 456 -29.37 -16.69 11.27
CA GLU A 456 -29.55 -17.69 12.34
C GLU A 456 -28.89 -17.24 13.66
N VAL A 457 -27.68 -16.71 13.58
CA VAL A 457 -26.96 -16.10 14.72
C VAL A 457 -27.79 -15.01 15.39
N LEU A 458 -28.32 -14.05 14.62
CA LEU A 458 -29.08 -12.92 15.18
C LEU A 458 -30.50 -13.32 15.59
N SER A 459 -31.19 -14.16 14.81
CA SER A 459 -32.60 -14.51 15.06
C SER A 459 -32.75 -15.56 16.17
N ASP A 460 -32.00 -16.66 16.07
CA ASP A 460 -32.28 -17.92 16.77
C ASP A 460 -31.32 -18.19 17.94
N ILE A 461 -30.08 -17.68 17.89
CA ILE A 461 -29.10 -17.81 18.99
C ILE A 461 -29.12 -16.59 19.93
N LEU A 462 -29.03 -15.39 19.37
CA LEU A 462 -28.87 -14.14 20.15
C LEU A 462 -30.21 -13.42 20.46
N GLU A 463 -31.33 -13.88 19.87
CA GLU A 463 -32.66 -13.27 19.95
C GLU A 463 -32.67 -11.74 19.71
N ILE A 464 -31.85 -11.25 18.76
CA ILE A 464 -31.68 -9.82 18.45
C ILE A 464 -32.64 -9.43 17.32
N PRO A 465 -33.70 -8.64 17.59
CA PRO A 465 -34.61 -8.22 16.54
C PRO A 465 -33.93 -7.21 15.62
N TYR A 466 -33.70 -7.61 14.37
CA TYR A 466 -33.18 -6.76 13.29
C TYR A 466 -34.19 -6.65 12.14
N GLN A 467 -33.89 -5.81 11.15
CA GLN A 467 -34.65 -5.69 9.90
C GLN A 467 -33.69 -5.53 8.72
N THR A 468 -34.10 -6.00 7.54
CA THR A 468 -33.35 -5.85 6.28
C THR A 468 -34.17 -5.12 5.21
N LEU A 469 -33.45 -4.47 4.29
CA LEU A 469 -33.99 -3.79 3.12
C LEU A 469 -33.33 -4.31 1.84
N GLU A 470 -34.02 -4.23 0.71
CA GLU A 470 -33.51 -4.62 -0.61
C GLU A 470 -32.71 -3.47 -1.26
N GLN A 471 -31.41 -3.68 -1.48
CA GLN A 471 -30.48 -2.75 -2.14
C GLN A 471 -30.13 -3.24 -3.56
N ASP A 472 -29.95 -2.33 -4.52
CA ASP A 472 -29.34 -2.65 -5.81
C ASP A 472 -27.80 -2.77 -5.68
N VAL A 473 -27.19 -3.72 -6.37
CA VAL A 473 -25.73 -3.94 -6.38
C VAL A 473 -25.09 -3.10 -7.48
N LEU A 474 -23.97 -2.44 -7.19
CA LEU A 474 -23.28 -1.51 -8.09
C LEU A 474 -22.08 -2.13 -8.81
N ASP A 475 -21.67 -1.50 -9.91
CA ASP A 475 -20.35 -1.69 -10.51
C ASP A 475 -19.34 -0.64 -10.01
N ALA A 476 -18.08 -0.79 -10.42
CA ALA A 476 -16.97 0.11 -10.05
C ALA A 476 -17.09 1.55 -10.60
N SER A 477 -18.15 1.87 -11.36
CA SER A 477 -18.51 3.23 -11.79
C SER A 477 -19.75 3.78 -11.07
N GLY A 478 -20.15 3.14 -9.96
CA GLY A 478 -21.31 3.51 -9.15
C GLY A 478 -22.64 3.29 -9.84
N GLN A 479 -22.69 2.51 -10.94
CA GLN A 479 -23.94 2.27 -11.67
C GLN A 479 -24.62 0.97 -11.22
N PRO A 480 -25.95 0.93 -11.08
CA PRO A 480 -26.67 -0.29 -10.72
C PRO A 480 -26.51 -1.41 -11.78
N THR A 481 -25.95 -2.54 -11.36
CA THR A 481 -25.80 -3.76 -12.18
C THR A 481 -27.14 -4.43 -12.53
N GLY A 482 -28.20 -4.11 -11.77
CA GLY A 482 -29.49 -4.79 -11.82
C GLY A 482 -29.58 -6.09 -11.01
N ALA A 483 -28.49 -6.51 -10.36
CA ALA A 483 -28.55 -7.46 -9.25
C ALA A 483 -28.99 -6.74 -7.95
N LYS A 484 -29.51 -7.52 -7.01
CA LYS A 484 -30.10 -7.04 -5.75
C LYS A 484 -29.68 -7.92 -4.59
N ARG A 485 -29.47 -7.32 -3.43
CA ARG A 485 -29.13 -7.98 -2.15
C ARG A 485 -29.96 -7.43 -1.00
N GLN A 486 -30.09 -8.17 0.08
CA GLN A 486 -30.63 -7.65 1.34
C GLN A 486 -29.51 -7.14 2.26
N VAL A 487 -29.71 -5.97 2.85
CA VAL A 487 -28.78 -5.33 3.78
C VAL A 487 -29.49 -4.96 5.09
N VAL A 488 -28.77 -4.91 6.20
CA VAL A 488 -29.34 -4.51 7.50
C VAL A 488 -29.80 -3.06 7.47
N SER A 489 -30.99 -2.80 8.03
CA SER A 489 -31.61 -1.47 8.08
C SER A 489 -32.10 -1.08 9.48
N ALA A 490 -32.12 -2.01 10.44
CA ALA A 490 -32.32 -1.73 11.86
C ALA A 490 -31.80 -2.87 12.74
N VAL A 491 -31.31 -2.56 13.95
CA VAL A 491 -30.93 -3.54 14.99
C VAL A 491 -31.46 -3.07 16.36
N ARG A 492 -32.09 -3.96 17.12
CA ARG A 492 -32.84 -3.69 18.37
C ARG A 492 -33.87 -2.54 18.32
N GLY A 493 -34.22 -2.08 17.12
CA GLY A 493 -35.13 -0.96 16.87
C GLY A 493 -34.46 0.39 16.65
N LEU A 494 -33.12 0.49 16.75
CA LEU A 494 -32.37 1.59 16.18
C LEU A 494 -32.31 1.36 14.66
N ALA A 495 -32.99 2.21 13.89
CA ALA A 495 -33.16 2.07 12.45
C ALA A 495 -32.31 3.11 11.71
N THR A 496 -31.78 2.74 10.54
CA THR A 496 -31.20 3.70 9.61
C THR A 496 -32.24 4.74 9.19
N VAL A 497 -31.87 6.02 9.14
CA VAL A 497 -32.75 7.10 8.65
C VAL A 497 -32.10 7.94 7.53
N SER A 498 -31.02 8.65 7.82
CA SER A 498 -30.22 9.46 6.89
C SER A 498 -28.74 9.35 7.25
N ILE A 499 -27.87 10.14 6.61
CA ILE A 499 -26.49 10.28 7.08
C ILE A 499 -26.47 11.07 8.42
N GLU A 500 -27.25 12.16 8.47
CA GLU A 500 -27.43 13.07 9.60
C GLU A 500 -28.03 12.38 10.85
N GLU A 501 -29.10 11.61 10.69
CA GLU A 501 -29.78 10.90 11.79
C GLU A 501 -29.22 9.47 12.01
N GLY A 502 -28.27 9.05 11.16
CA GLY A 502 -27.47 7.83 11.28
C GLY A 502 -27.97 6.58 10.54
N PHE A 503 -27.03 5.66 10.29
CA PHE A 503 -27.21 4.43 9.51
C PHE A 503 -26.30 3.26 9.95
N TRP A 504 -26.70 2.05 9.59
CA TRP A 504 -25.93 0.82 9.84
C TRP A 504 -24.95 0.49 8.70
N TYR A 505 -23.72 0.15 9.06
CA TYR A 505 -22.67 -0.32 8.14
C TYR A 505 -22.04 -1.63 8.64
N VAL A 506 -21.61 -2.51 7.73
CA VAL A 506 -21.17 -3.88 8.07
C VAL A 506 -19.78 -4.21 7.54
N PHE A 507 -18.85 -4.47 8.47
CA PHE A 507 -17.52 -4.99 8.19
C PHE A 507 -17.45 -6.49 8.51
N SER A 508 -16.83 -7.32 7.66
CA SER A 508 -16.56 -8.73 7.98
C SER A 508 -15.32 -9.29 7.29
N SER A 509 -14.68 -10.29 7.91
CA SER A 509 -13.63 -11.12 7.29
C SER A 509 -14.19 -12.20 6.35
N SER A 510 -15.48 -12.54 6.48
CA SER A 510 -16.06 -13.74 5.88
C SER A 510 -15.87 -13.80 4.36
N SER A 511 -15.48 -14.99 3.89
CA SER A 511 -15.46 -15.36 2.47
C SER A 511 -16.81 -15.21 1.76
N SER A 512 -17.92 -15.08 2.49
CA SER A 512 -19.24 -14.82 1.89
C SER A 512 -19.33 -13.42 1.25
N LEU A 513 -18.52 -12.44 1.70
CA LEU A 513 -18.47 -11.10 1.09
C LEU A 513 -17.60 -11.02 -0.18
N ASP A 514 -17.03 -12.14 -0.64
CA ASP A 514 -16.39 -12.21 -1.97
C ASP A 514 -17.43 -12.25 -3.12
N ASP A 515 -18.72 -12.49 -2.81
CA ASP A 515 -19.84 -12.22 -3.72
C ASP A 515 -20.50 -10.87 -3.34
N PRO A 516 -20.40 -9.82 -4.18
CA PRO A 516 -20.99 -8.51 -3.88
C PRO A 516 -22.52 -8.52 -3.83
N ALA A 517 -23.17 -9.59 -4.31
CA ALA A 517 -24.61 -9.80 -4.26
C ALA A 517 -25.08 -10.68 -3.08
N ALA A 518 -24.20 -11.06 -2.15
CA ALA A 518 -24.59 -11.78 -0.93
C ALA A 518 -25.62 -10.99 -0.10
N ASN A 519 -26.67 -11.66 0.37
CA ASN A 519 -27.61 -11.09 1.33
C ASN A 519 -27.01 -11.13 2.74
N PHE A 520 -27.33 -10.14 3.56
CA PHE A 520 -26.93 -10.06 4.96
C PHE A 520 -27.25 -11.33 5.77
N ASP A 521 -28.47 -11.86 5.62
CA ASP A 521 -28.90 -13.10 6.30
C ASP A 521 -28.08 -14.33 5.87
N ASP A 522 -27.66 -14.38 4.60
CA ASP A 522 -26.95 -15.50 3.97
C ASP A 522 -25.41 -15.46 4.21
N ILE A 523 -24.88 -14.45 4.90
CA ILE A 523 -23.45 -14.38 5.25
C ILE A 523 -23.11 -15.56 6.18
N VAL A 524 -22.21 -16.45 5.76
CA VAL A 524 -21.77 -17.60 6.55
C VAL A 524 -20.50 -17.24 7.32
N LEU A 525 -20.54 -17.36 8.64
CA LEU A 525 -19.39 -17.22 9.52
C LEU A 525 -18.80 -18.61 9.82
N LYS A 526 -17.47 -18.73 9.71
CA LYS A 526 -16.70 -19.92 10.12
C LYS A 526 -15.89 -19.61 11.37
N ALA A 527 -15.28 -20.63 11.98
CA ALA A 527 -14.37 -20.42 13.09
C ALA A 527 -13.28 -19.39 12.73
N ARG A 528 -13.05 -18.40 13.61
CA ARG A 528 -12.19 -17.20 13.41
C ARG A 528 -12.70 -16.15 12.42
N ASP A 529 -13.87 -16.30 11.80
CA ASP A 529 -14.48 -15.15 11.16
C ASP A 529 -14.90 -14.10 12.20
N ARG A 530 -14.96 -12.85 11.75
CA ARG A 530 -15.57 -11.75 12.48
C ARG A 530 -16.59 -11.02 11.62
N ILE A 531 -17.69 -10.62 12.23
CA ILE A 531 -18.60 -9.60 11.71
C ILE A 531 -18.73 -8.46 12.71
N THR A 532 -18.87 -7.23 12.22
CA THR A 532 -19.03 -6.02 13.03
C THR A 532 -20.04 -5.12 12.35
N LEU A 533 -21.21 -5.02 12.97
CA LEU A 533 -22.25 -4.05 12.63
C LEU A 533 -21.95 -2.77 13.40
N VAL A 534 -21.93 -1.63 12.71
CA VAL A 534 -21.60 -0.32 13.31
C VAL A 534 -22.70 0.66 12.93
N TYR A 535 -23.22 1.39 13.91
CA TYR A 535 -24.02 2.59 13.67
C TYR A 535 -23.09 3.80 13.52
N VAL A 536 -23.28 4.57 12.45
CA VAL A 536 -22.51 5.77 12.09
C VAL A 536 -23.46 6.91 11.75
N ALA A 537 -23.09 8.14 12.11
CA ALA A 537 -23.84 9.36 11.87
C ALA A 537 -22.88 10.54 11.62
N ASP A 538 -23.44 11.64 11.13
CA ASP A 538 -22.82 12.93 10.77
C ASP A 538 -23.77 14.03 11.31
N ALA A 539 -23.79 14.20 12.64
CA ALA A 539 -24.93 14.76 13.36
C ALA A 539 -25.20 16.28 13.14
N ASP A 540 -24.29 17.00 12.50
CA ASP A 540 -24.50 18.37 12.02
C ASP A 540 -24.32 18.58 10.50
N GLY A 541 -23.79 17.59 9.78
CA GLY A 541 -23.81 17.54 8.31
C GLY A 541 -22.62 18.22 7.63
N ASP A 542 -21.46 18.25 8.28
CA ASP A 542 -20.24 18.90 7.77
C ASP A 542 -19.36 17.97 6.91
N GLY A 543 -19.44 16.65 7.11
CA GLY A 543 -18.61 15.67 6.41
C GLY A 543 -17.52 14.99 7.27
N VAL A 544 -17.49 15.23 8.58
CA VAL A 544 -16.84 14.37 9.58
C VAL A 544 -17.91 13.55 10.31
N PHE A 545 -17.72 12.24 10.47
CA PHE A 545 -18.66 11.43 11.26
C PHE A 545 -18.45 11.68 12.77
N ASP A 546 -19.50 11.59 13.60
CA ASP A 546 -19.47 11.82 15.06
C ASP A 546 -18.29 11.12 15.78
N ARG A 547 -17.95 9.92 15.29
CA ARG A 547 -16.89 9.03 15.80
C ARG A 547 -15.47 9.46 15.39
N GLU A 548 -15.33 10.17 14.27
CA GLU A 548 -14.06 10.78 13.84
C GLU A 548 -13.87 12.16 14.48
N GLU A 549 -14.93 12.96 14.58
CA GLU A 549 -14.93 14.20 15.37
C GLU A 549 -14.47 13.98 16.81
N TYR A 550 -15.01 12.94 17.47
CA TYR A 550 -14.59 12.58 18.82
C TYR A 550 -13.06 12.29 18.91
N LEU A 551 -12.43 11.81 17.84
CA LEU A 551 -10.97 11.61 17.79
C LEU A 551 -10.18 12.89 17.51
N LEU A 552 -10.75 13.83 16.73
CA LEU A 552 -10.20 15.18 16.59
C LEU A 552 -10.28 15.93 17.94
N GLY A 553 -11.34 15.66 18.71
CA GLY A 553 -11.70 16.37 19.93
C GLY A 553 -12.72 17.48 19.70
N THR A 554 -13.31 17.53 18.50
CA THR A 554 -14.35 18.47 18.09
C THR A 554 -15.72 18.10 18.68
N ASN A 555 -16.78 18.79 18.27
CA ASN A 555 -18.09 18.73 18.92
C ASN A 555 -19.21 18.27 17.95
N PRO A 556 -19.67 16.99 18.03
CA PRO A 556 -20.67 16.34 17.14
C PRO A 556 -22.10 16.89 17.10
N THR A 557 -22.23 18.21 17.03
CA THR A 557 -23.47 19.01 16.96
C THR A 557 -23.21 20.45 16.49
N VAL A 558 -21.95 20.83 16.22
CA VAL A 558 -21.52 22.16 15.77
C VAL A 558 -20.31 22.00 14.81
N ALA A 559 -20.62 21.88 13.51
CA ALA A 559 -19.74 21.82 12.34
C ALA A 559 -18.54 22.82 12.26
N ASP A 560 -18.45 23.80 13.15
CA ASP A 560 -17.43 24.84 13.22
C ASP A 560 -17.10 24.97 14.72
N THR A 561 -16.21 24.10 15.21
CA THR A 561 -16.08 23.81 16.65
C THR A 561 -15.59 25.02 17.45
N ASP A 562 -14.70 25.85 16.89
CA ASP A 562 -14.14 27.02 17.57
C ASP A 562 -14.65 28.38 17.06
N GLY A 563 -15.43 28.38 15.98
CA GLY A 563 -16.23 29.50 15.48
C GLY A 563 -15.52 30.42 14.49
N ASP A 564 -14.42 30.00 13.88
CA ASP A 564 -13.59 30.81 12.98
C ASP A 564 -14.27 31.07 11.62
N GLY A 565 -14.97 30.06 11.08
CA GLY A 565 -15.67 30.12 9.79
C GLY A 565 -15.17 29.14 8.72
N LEU A 566 -14.21 28.27 9.05
CA LEU A 566 -14.04 26.94 8.46
C LEU A 566 -15.08 25.96 9.04
N THR A 567 -15.11 24.73 8.52
CA THR A 567 -15.79 23.60 9.19
C THR A 567 -14.76 22.55 9.59
N ASP A 568 -15.08 21.72 10.58
CA ASP A 568 -14.15 20.72 11.12
C ASP A 568 -13.64 19.75 10.00
N HIS A 569 -14.44 19.51 8.96
CA HIS A 569 -14.07 18.86 7.70
C HIS A 569 -13.16 19.71 6.79
N GLU A 570 -13.48 21.00 6.58
CA GLU A 570 -12.63 21.91 5.81
C GLU A 570 -11.21 21.98 6.41
N GLU A 571 -11.11 21.95 7.74
CA GLU A 571 -9.85 22.02 8.48
C GLU A 571 -9.07 20.70 8.50
N ALA A 572 -9.71 19.62 8.96
CA ALA A 572 -9.00 18.37 9.28
C ALA A 572 -8.95 17.36 8.12
N LYS A 573 -9.65 17.62 7.00
CA LYS A 573 -9.83 16.65 5.90
C LYS A 573 -9.74 17.22 4.49
N ALA A 574 -10.34 18.37 4.19
CA ALA A 574 -10.32 18.94 2.83
C ALA A 574 -9.15 19.91 2.58
N GLY A 575 -8.84 20.76 3.56
CA GLY A 575 -7.75 21.72 3.51
C GLY A 575 -7.91 22.80 2.43
N TRP A 576 -6.80 23.48 2.14
CA TRP A 576 -6.66 24.32 0.95
C TRP A 576 -5.29 24.18 0.30
N VAL A 577 -5.18 24.66 -0.94
CA VAL A 577 -3.91 24.69 -1.68
C VAL A 577 -3.24 26.04 -1.51
N VAL A 578 -2.15 26.07 -0.75
CA VAL A 578 -1.20 27.20 -0.68
C VAL A 578 -0.32 27.15 -1.92
N VAL A 579 -0.16 28.27 -2.62
CA VAL A 579 0.54 28.34 -3.90
C VAL A 579 1.86 29.13 -3.76
N LEU A 580 2.81 28.54 -3.03
CA LEU A 580 4.12 29.14 -2.84
C LEU A 580 4.95 29.10 -4.13
N ASN A 581 5.37 30.27 -4.60
CA ASN A 581 6.20 30.42 -5.80
C ASN A 581 5.65 29.70 -7.06
N GLY A 582 4.33 29.46 -7.13
CA GLY A 582 3.68 28.73 -8.22
C GLY A 582 3.58 27.21 -8.04
N THR A 583 4.11 26.64 -6.96
CA THR A 583 3.91 25.24 -6.57
C THR A 583 2.76 25.15 -5.58
N GLY A 584 1.75 24.34 -5.86
CA GLY A 584 0.66 24.08 -4.93
C GLY A 584 1.04 23.01 -3.89
N ARG A 585 0.83 23.31 -2.61
CA ARG A 585 0.86 22.36 -1.48
C ARG A 585 -0.50 22.38 -0.79
N GLU A 586 -1.06 21.21 -0.53
CA GLU A 586 -2.23 21.08 0.33
C GLU A 586 -1.83 21.25 1.80
N VAL A 587 -2.59 22.06 2.54
CA VAL A 587 -2.40 22.37 3.96
C VAL A 587 -3.69 22.12 4.73
N LEU A 588 -3.55 21.85 6.03
CA LEU A 588 -4.63 21.59 6.99
C LEU A 588 -4.39 22.45 8.24
N SER A 589 -5.46 22.76 8.96
CA SER A 589 -5.47 23.45 10.25
C SER A 589 -5.86 22.49 11.41
N ASP A 590 -6.06 23.02 12.62
CA ASP A 590 -6.48 22.26 13.82
C ASP A 590 -7.80 22.86 14.34
N PRO A 591 -8.95 22.18 14.15
CA PRO A 591 -10.32 22.72 14.39
C PRO A 591 -10.68 22.94 15.88
N LEU A 592 -9.65 23.11 16.70
CA LEU A 592 -9.70 23.50 18.11
C LEU A 592 -8.98 24.85 18.36
N THR A 593 -8.36 25.45 17.33
CA THR A 593 -7.66 26.75 17.38
C THR A 593 -7.71 27.58 16.08
N ARG A 594 -8.66 28.52 16.01
CA ARG A 594 -8.89 29.69 15.11
C ARG A 594 -7.69 30.49 14.56
N ASP A 595 -6.48 30.19 15.00
CA ASP A 595 -5.23 30.95 14.83
C ASP A 595 -4.14 29.91 15.15
N PHE A 596 -3.87 29.01 14.20
CA PHE A 596 -3.15 27.75 14.47
C PHE A 596 -1.67 27.97 14.81
N ASP A 597 -0.97 28.85 14.08
CA ASP A 597 0.44 29.20 14.31
C ASP A 597 0.66 30.32 15.35
N GLY A 598 -0.29 31.24 15.52
CA GLY A 598 -0.21 32.38 16.43
C GLY A 598 0.29 33.71 15.85
N ASP A 599 0.34 33.91 14.52
CA ASP A 599 0.63 35.19 13.86
C ASP A 599 -0.42 36.27 14.21
N GLY A 600 -1.69 35.87 14.37
CA GLY A 600 -2.83 36.76 14.64
C GLY A 600 -3.72 37.06 13.44
N LEU A 601 -3.57 36.30 12.36
CA LEU A 601 -4.56 36.05 11.32
C LEU A 601 -5.42 34.83 11.76
N GLU A 602 -6.72 34.79 11.42
CA GLU A 602 -7.54 33.59 11.70
C GLU A 602 -7.50 32.64 10.49
N ASP A 603 -7.47 31.32 10.69
CA ASP A 603 -7.28 30.29 9.66
C ASP A 603 -8.25 30.43 8.45
N ALA A 604 -9.52 30.80 8.68
CA ALA A 604 -10.48 31.13 7.63
C ALA A 604 -10.07 32.35 6.79
N MET A 605 -9.37 33.31 7.39
CA MET A 605 -8.78 34.47 6.71
C MET A 605 -7.48 34.11 5.97
N GLU A 606 -6.76 33.10 6.43
CA GLU A 606 -5.58 32.56 5.76
C GLU A 606 -5.93 31.84 4.47
N ARG A 607 -6.92 30.94 4.52
CA ARG A 607 -7.55 30.35 3.33
C ARG A 607 -7.99 31.42 2.32
N ASP A 608 -8.57 32.52 2.81
CA ASP A 608 -9.02 33.66 1.99
C ASP A 608 -7.85 34.49 1.39
N ARG A 609 -6.62 34.37 1.92
CA ARG A 609 -5.39 34.97 1.37
C ARG A 609 -4.54 33.99 0.54
N GLY A 610 -4.61 32.69 0.85
CA GLY A 610 -3.75 31.64 0.32
C GLY A 610 -2.47 31.39 1.12
N THR A 611 -2.43 31.72 2.42
CA THR A 611 -1.29 31.48 3.33
C THR A 611 -1.36 30.09 3.99
N ASP A 612 -0.24 29.61 4.53
CA ASP A 612 -0.14 28.30 5.22
C ASP A 612 -0.33 28.49 6.73
N PRO A 613 -1.42 27.96 7.34
CA PRO A 613 -1.72 28.18 8.75
C PRO A 613 -0.74 27.50 9.71
N ASN A 614 0.27 26.81 9.15
CA ASN A 614 1.36 26.16 9.86
C ASN A 614 2.64 27.02 9.93
N ASP A 615 2.72 28.18 9.24
CA ASP A 615 3.96 28.97 9.09
C ASP A 615 3.72 30.50 9.03
N PRO A 616 4.07 31.27 10.11
CA PRO A 616 3.65 32.67 10.30
C PRO A 616 4.41 33.72 9.46
N ASP A 617 5.00 33.29 8.34
CA ASP A 617 5.84 34.05 7.39
C ASP A 617 5.87 33.21 6.08
N THR A 618 4.68 32.94 5.50
CA THR A 618 4.44 31.90 4.48
C THR A 618 5.49 31.88 3.35
N ASP A 619 5.90 33.05 2.83
CA ASP A 619 6.88 33.12 1.74
C ASP A 619 8.35 33.29 2.18
N GLY A 620 8.59 33.46 3.49
CA GLY A 620 9.91 33.54 4.11
C GLY A 620 10.67 34.86 3.87
N ASP A 621 9.99 35.95 3.49
CA ASP A 621 10.56 37.31 3.35
C ASP A 621 11.15 37.84 4.68
N GLY A 622 10.56 37.45 5.82
CA GLY A 622 10.85 38.03 7.13
C GLY A 622 9.77 39.02 7.61
N GLN A 623 8.55 38.93 7.06
CA GLN A 623 7.41 39.79 7.36
C GLN A 623 6.14 38.94 7.47
N GLY A 624 5.74 38.60 8.70
CA GLY A 624 4.61 37.70 8.93
C GLY A 624 3.27 38.15 8.37
N ASP A 625 2.44 37.16 8.05
CA ASP A 625 1.35 37.24 7.07
C ASP A 625 0.18 38.15 7.48
N ALA A 626 -0.12 38.32 8.77
CA ALA A 626 -1.06 39.35 9.22
C ALA A 626 -0.63 40.77 8.79
N SER A 627 0.66 40.99 8.56
CA SER A 627 1.28 42.30 8.38
C SER A 627 1.77 42.62 6.96
N ASP A 628 2.08 41.62 6.13
CA ASP A 628 2.64 41.84 4.79
C ASP A 628 1.57 42.18 3.72
N PRO A 629 1.87 43.10 2.77
CA PRO A 629 0.97 43.41 1.64
C PRO A 629 0.99 42.40 0.48
N ASP A 630 1.88 41.41 0.48
CA ASP A 630 2.13 40.41 -0.58
C ASP A 630 2.51 39.00 -0.01
N PRO A 631 1.79 38.46 1.01
CA PRO A 631 2.22 37.35 1.90
C PRO A 631 2.32 35.95 1.27
N VAL A 632 2.33 35.87 -0.05
CA VAL A 632 2.48 34.61 -0.82
C VAL A 632 3.50 34.77 -1.96
N GLY A 633 4.20 35.90 -2.00
CA GLY A 633 5.12 36.33 -3.03
C GLY A 633 4.50 36.36 -4.43
N VAL A 634 3.87 37.47 -4.84
CA VAL A 634 3.38 37.64 -6.23
C VAL A 634 4.54 37.56 -7.24
N GLN A 635 4.75 36.33 -7.73
CA GLN A 635 5.77 35.98 -8.70
C GLN A 635 5.42 36.60 -10.06
N LEU A 636 5.99 37.77 -10.32
CA LEU A 636 5.98 38.43 -11.62
C LEU A 636 6.68 37.57 -12.67
N ILE A 637 7.71 36.80 -12.30
CA ILE A 637 8.57 36.00 -13.18
C ILE A 637 8.29 34.50 -12.92
N SER A 638 7.26 33.99 -13.59
CA SER A 638 6.78 32.60 -13.48
C SER A 638 7.91 31.57 -13.49
N ASN A 639 7.72 30.44 -12.78
CA ASN A 639 8.63 29.29 -12.86
C ASN A 639 8.92 28.81 -14.30
N ASP A 640 7.99 29.00 -15.23
CA ASP A 640 8.17 28.75 -16.68
C ASP A 640 9.30 29.58 -17.32
N VAL A 641 9.85 30.59 -16.60
CA VAL A 641 10.97 31.40 -17.07
C VAL A 641 12.28 30.64 -16.89
N THR A 642 12.64 29.93 -17.98
CA THR A 642 13.79 29.03 -18.13
C THR A 642 14.73 29.50 -19.26
N ILE A 643 15.96 28.99 -19.28
CA ILE A 643 16.95 29.24 -20.34
C ILE A 643 17.09 28.02 -21.26
N GLN A 644 16.16 27.90 -22.20
CA GLN A 644 16.18 26.88 -23.24
C GLN A 644 17.40 27.03 -24.17
N GLY A 645 18.26 26.01 -24.22
CA GLY A 645 19.36 25.94 -25.17
C GLY A 645 20.27 24.75 -24.90
N PRO A 646 21.30 24.54 -25.74
CA PRO A 646 21.83 25.47 -26.74
C PRO A 646 21.13 25.41 -28.11
N GLY A 647 20.34 26.45 -28.41
CA GLY A 647 19.39 26.48 -29.53
C GLY A 647 19.95 26.46 -30.95
N MET A 648 21.26 26.70 -31.15
CA MET A 648 22.01 26.57 -32.43
C MET A 648 23.45 27.08 -32.28
N ARG A 649 24.38 26.57 -33.10
CA ARG A 649 25.61 27.31 -33.43
C ARG A 649 25.31 28.49 -34.36
N SER A 650 25.66 29.69 -33.93
CA SER A 650 25.85 30.86 -34.81
C SER A 650 27.30 30.92 -35.30
N ALA A 651 27.55 31.64 -36.40
CA ALA A 651 28.88 32.09 -36.78
C ALA A 651 29.54 33.05 -35.75
N THR A 652 28.80 33.46 -34.72
CA THR A 652 29.22 34.36 -33.63
C THR A 652 29.37 33.68 -32.27
N GLY A 653 28.93 32.43 -32.09
CA GLY A 653 28.90 31.79 -30.77
C GLY A 653 27.77 30.79 -30.58
N THR A 654 27.56 30.39 -29.33
CA THR A 654 26.51 29.47 -28.87
C THR A 654 25.23 30.25 -28.59
N VAL A 655 24.11 29.89 -29.22
CA VAL A 655 22.83 30.58 -29.05
C VAL A 655 22.00 29.93 -27.94
N VAL A 656 21.39 30.72 -27.07
CA VAL A 656 20.35 30.27 -26.12
C VAL A 656 19.09 31.13 -26.25
N ARG A 657 17.99 30.67 -25.66
CA ARG A 657 16.71 31.39 -25.56
C ARG A 657 16.23 31.44 -24.12
N ALA A 658 15.90 32.64 -23.63
CA ALA A 658 15.03 32.75 -22.46
C ALA A 658 13.57 32.67 -22.93
N THR A 659 12.79 31.78 -22.32
CA THR A 659 11.35 31.61 -22.52
C THR A 659 10.57 31.85 -21.24
N GLY A 660 9.24 31.67 -21.25
CA GLY A 660 8.38 31.72 -20.07
C GLY A 660 7.39 32.87 -20.06
N LEU A 661 6.70 33.03 -18.93
CA LEU A 661 5.71 34.09 -18.70
C LEU A 661 6.21 35.07 -17.65
N VAL A 662 6.13 36.37 -17.96
CA VAL A 662 6.19 37.43 -16.94
C VAL A 662 4.81 38.10 -16.87
N ALA A 663 4.17 38.08 -15.71
CA ALA A 663 2.78 38.54 -15.54
C ALA A 663 2.56 39.22 -14.19
N ALA A 664 1.88 40.36 -14.22
CA ALA A 664 1.41 41.10 -13.06
C ALA A 664 -0.12 40.90 -12.86
N PRO A 665 -0.63 41.06 -11.63
CA PRO A 665 -2.06 40.94 -11.33
C PRO A 665 -3.01 41.79 -12.19
N ALA A 666 -4.30 41.42 -12.19
CA ALA A 666 -5.34 41.98 -13.04
C ALA A 666 -5.67 43.46 -12.72
N GLY A 667 -4.84 44.37 -13.21
CA GLY A 667 -5.00 45.82 -13.06
C GLY A 667 -3.68 46.59 -12.94
N THR A 668 -2.58 45.90 -12.62
CA THR A 668 -1.24 46.48 -12.51
C THR A 668 -0.46 46.25 -13.81
N PRO A 669 -0.13 47.29 -14.60
CA PRO A 669 0.70 47.13 -15.79
C PRO A 669 2.16 46.83 -15.44
N LEU A 670 2.82 45.99 -16.24
CA LEU A 670 4.27 45.84 -16.20
C LEU A 670 4.94 47.14 -16.65
N THR A 671 5.97 47.57 -15.92
CA THR A 671 6.71 48.81 -16.14
C THR A 671 8.08 48.58 -16.80
N SER A 672 8.73 47.45 -16.49
CA SER A 672 9.95 46.99 -17.15
C SER A 672 10.13 45.50 -16.99
N VAL A 673 10.71 44.86 -18.01
CA VAL A 673 11.29 43.50 -17.92
C VAL A 673 12.63 43.52 -18.63
N THR A 674 13.68 43.06 -17.97
CA THR A 674 15.06 43.09 -18.48
C THR A 674 15.79 41.78 -18.20
N ILE A 675 16.64 41.34 -19.13
CA ILE A 675 17.52 40.17 -18.96
C ILE A 675 18.98 40.62 -19.05
N ASP A 676 19.74 40.48 -17.98
CA ASP A 676 21.20 40.45 -18.04
C ASP A 676 21.65 39.01 -18.33
N TRP A 677 22.55 38.83 -19.30
CA TRP A 677 23.01 37.52 -19.73
C TRP A 677 24.31 37.08 -19.04
N GLY A 678 24.89 37.90 -18.16
CA GLY A 678 26.03 37.52 -17.31
C GLY A 678 27.38 37.43 -18.02
N ASP A 679 27.45 37.64 -19.34
CA ASP A 679 28.68 37.66 -20.14
C ASP A 679 29.35 39.05 -20.22
N GLY A 680 28.79 40.05 -19.53
CA GLY A 680 29.24 41.44 -19.57
C GLY A 680 28.74 42.24 -20.78
N THR A 681 27.80 41.70 -21.58
CA THR A 681 27.00 42.52 -22.49
C THR A 681 26.01 43.42 -21.70
N SER A 682 25.31 44.32 -22.39
CA SER A 682 24.34 45.22 -21.74
C SER A 682 22.96 44.57 -21.66
N ALA A 683 22.35 44.57 -20.47
CA ALA A 683 21.05 43.96 -20.22
C ALA A 683 19.98 44.32 -21.28
N GLN A 684 19.32 43.27 -21.79
CA GLN A 684 18.34 43.33 -22.85
C GLN A 684 16.98 43.74 -22.29
N ASN A 685 16.47 44.90 -22.74
CA ASN A 685 15.15 45.37 -22.38
C ASN A 685 14.09 44.70 -23.26
N LEU A 686 13.04 44.15 -22.66
CA LEU A 686 11.93 43.49 -23.36
C LEU A 686 10.71 44.43 -23.50
N PRO A 687 9.92 44.32 -24.59
CA PRO A 687 8.82 45.24 -24.88
C PRO A 687 7.53 44.89 -24.13
N VAL A 688 7.40 45.38 -22.88
CA VAL A 688 6.15 45.31 -22.11
C VAL A 688 5.02 46.10 -22.79
N ASN A 689 3.85 45.47 -22.94
CA ASN A 689 2.67 46.03 -23.63
C ASN A 689 1.33 45.72 -22.93
N GLY A 690 1.36 45.40 -21.63
CA GLY A 690 0.17 45.02 -20.86
C GLY A 690 0.53 44.62 -19.41
N PRO A 691 -0.39 43.93 -18.71
CA PRO A 691 -0.06 43.27 -17.44
C PRO A 691 0.81 42.02 -17.63
N SER A 692 0.93 41.48 -18.84
CA SER A 692 1.76 40.29 -19.12
C SER A 692 2.65 40.41 -20.36
N LEU A 693 3.68 39.58 -20.40
CA LEU A 693 4.69 39.47 -21.44
C LEU A 693 5.17 38.01 -21.52
N ASN A 694 4.93 37.34 -22.64
CA ASN A 694 5.60 36.08 -22.93
C ASN A 694 7.07 36.37 -23.30
N VAL A 695 8.00 35.84 -22.51
CA VAL A 695 9.43 35.96 -22.74
C VAL A 695 9.82 35.04 -23.91
N SER A 696 10.63 35.57 -24.83
CA SER A 696 11.17 34.83 -25.99
C SER A 696 12.40 35.58 -26.52
N ALA A 697 13.42 35.73 -25.67
CA ALA A 697 14.63 36.48 -25.96
C ALA A 697 15.76 35.54 -26.40
N LEU A 698 16.53 35.91 -27.44
CA LEU A 698 17.67 35.14 -27.93
C LEU A 698 18.99 35.88 -27.63
N HIS A 699 20.00 35.14 -27.19
CA HIS A 699 21.37 35.65 -26.96
C HIS A 699 22.42 34.70 -27.54
N SER A 700 23.64 35.19 -27.76
CA SER A 700 24.74 34.47 -28.43
C SER A 700 26.04 34.61 -27.63
N TYR A 701 26.33 33.65 -26.76
CA TYR A 701 27.57 33.59 -25.98
C TYR A 701 28.78 33.34 -26.88
N ALA A 702 29.76 34.24 -26.83
CA ALA A 702 30.99 34.15 -27.63
C ALA A 702 32.00 33.12 -27.10
N ALA A 703 31.76 32.54 -25.92
CA ALA A 703 32.57 31.52 -25.28
C ALA A 703 31.68 30.45 -24.63
N ARG A 704 32.27 29.29 -24.31
CA ARG A 704 31.70 28.27 -23.40
C ARG A 704 32.13 28.60 -21.96
N GLY A 705 31.35 28.21 -20.96
CA GLY A 705 31.55 28.53 -19.54
C GLY A 705 30.24 28.67 -18.76
N SER A 706 30.33 28.95 -17.47
CA SER A 706 29.17 29.19 -16.59
C SER A 706 28.79 30.68 -16.55
N TYR A 707 27.50 30.96 -16.62
CA TYR A 707 26.91 32.30 -16.62
C TYR A 707 25.73 32.37 -15.65
N THR A 708 25.46 33.55 -15.10
CA THR A 708 24.25 33.83 -14.31
C THR A 708 23.36 34.75 -15.15
N VAL A 709 22.25 34.23 -15.65
CA VAL A 709 21.25 35.02 -16.38
C VAL A 709 20.29 35.61 -15.37
N THR A 710 20.19 36.93 -15.31
CA THR A 710 19.37 37.65 -14.32
C THR A 710 18.18 38.27 -15.02
N VAL A 711 16.99 37.74 -14.76
CA VAL A 711 15.72 38.34 -15.20
C VAL A 711 15.22 39.25 -14.10
N VAL A 712 14.90 40.50 -14.43
CA VAL A 712 14.29 41.47 -13.51
C VAL A 712 12.98 41.96 -14.10
N ALA A 713 11.90 41.90 -13.32
CA ALA A 713 10.58 42.39 -13.69
C ALA A 713 10.09 43.42 -12.66
N ALA A 714 9.30 44.40 -13.09
CA ALA A 714 8.70 45.37 -12.19
C ALA A 714 7.30 45.79 -12.67
N ALA A 715 6.31 45.78 -11.77
CA ALA A 715 4.94 46.20 -12.05
C ALA A 715 4.57 47.51 -11.33
N GLN A 716 3.51 48.17 -11.77
CA GLN A 716 3.09 49.44 -11.17
C GLN A 716 2.50 49.23 -9.76
N GLY A 717 3.31 49.51 -8.73
CA GLY A 717 2.90 49.47 -7.33
C GLY A 717 3.38 48.24 -6.56
N LEU A 718 4.09 47.33 -7.21
CA LEU A 718 4.76 46.17 -6.60
C LEU A 718 6.27 46.38 -6.58
N SER A 719 6.97 45.60 -5.76
CA SER A 719 8.45 45.55 -5.76
C SER A 719 8.99 44.96 -7.07
N PRO A 720 10.23 45.30 -7.49
CA PRO A 720 10.88 44.62 -8.61
C PRO A 720 11.37 43.23 -8.21
N GLU A 721 10.80 42.19 -8.81
CA GLU A 721 11.27 40.81 -8.64
C GLU A 721 12.55 40.56 -9.45
N THR A 722 13.43 39.69 -8.96
CA THR A 722 14.68 39.28 -9.63
C THR A 722 14.87 37.77 -9.56
N ARG A 723 14.77 37.09 -10.72
CA ARG A 723 15.00 35.65 -10.87
C ARG A 723 16.37 35.41 -11.51
N THR A 724 17.26 34.70 -10.82
CA THR A 724 18.59 34.32 -11.34
C THR A 724 18.59 32.87 -11.80
N LEU A 725 18.93 32.65 -13.07
CA LEU A 725 19.03 31.34 -13.69
C LEU A 725 20.50 31.02 -13.95
N ALA A 726 20.97 29.87 -13.46
CA ALA A 726 22.30 29.38 -13.80
C ALA A 726 22.28 28.83 -15.23
N LEU A 727 23.26 29.20 -16.04
CA LEU A 727 23.47 28.63 -17.36
C LEU A 727 24.89 28.07 -17.44
N SER A 728 25.01 26.74 -17.53
CA SER A 728 26.28 26.10 -17.87
C SER A 728 26.32 25.84 -19.38
N LEU A 729 27.34 26.37 -20.06
CA LEU A 729 27.69 25.97 -21.42
C LEU A 729 28.97 25.14 -21.35
N PRO A 730 28.91 23.83 -21.04
CA PRO A 730 30.09 23.00 -20.76
C PRO A 730 31.11 22.98 -21.91
N ALA A 731 32.39 22.92 -21.56
CA ALA A 731 33.49 22.89 -22.53
C ALA A 731 33.60 21.52 -23.19
N ARG A 732 33.53 21.45 -24.54
CA ARG A 732 33.74 20.20 -25.29
C ARG A 732 35.14 19.64 -24.97
N PHE A 733 35.21 18.34 -24.70
CA PHE A 733 36.47 17.61 -24.70
C PHE A 733 36.86 17.25 -26.14
N GLU A 734 38.07 17.64 -26.59
CA GLU A 734 38.69 17.14 -27.81
C GLU A 734 40.14 16.76 -27.51
N ALA A 735 40.47 15.47 -27.55
CA ALA A 735 41.83 15.00 -27.28
C ALA A 735 42.27 13.90 -28.26
N ASN A 736 43.49 14.01 -28.78
CA ASN A 736 44.22 12.83 -29.21
C ASN A 736 44.72 12.12 -27.93
N LEU A 737 44.13 10.97 -27.62
CA LEU A 737 44.48 10.19 -26.42
C LEU A 737 45.65 9.22 -26.67
N GLY A 738 46.03 8.97 -27.92
CA GLY A 738 47.01 7.94 -28.28
C GLY A 738 46.41 6.54 -28.37
N GLN A 739 45.13 6.36 -28.04
CA GLN A 739 44.34 5.15 -28.19
C GLN A 739 42.87 5.45 -28.52
N PHE A 740 42.15 4.39 -28.89
CA PHE A 740 40.74 4.33 -29.26
C PHE A 740 40.36 4.96 -30.61
N THR A 741 41.30 5.47 -31.42
CA THR A 741 40.99 6.11 -32.71
C THR A 741 41.60 5.38 -33.92
N VAL A 742 41.10 5.69 -35.12
CA VAL A 742 41.39 4.91 -36.34
C VAL A 742 42.82 5.09 -36.86
N ASP A 743 43.40 6.27 -36.74
CA ASP A 743 44.80 6.55 -37.10
C ASP A 743 45.78 5.89 -36.11
N GLU A 744 45.30 5.47 -34.92
CA GLU A 744 46.04 4.64 -33.94
C GLU A 744 45.82 3.13 -34.16
N GLY A 745 44.93 2.74 -35.07
CA GLY A 745 44.69 1.35 -35.49
C GLY A 745 43.33 0.75 -35.06
N TRP A 746 42.52 1.48 -34.29
CA TRP A 746 41.25 0.98 -33.76
C TRP A 746 40.15 0.91 -34.84
N THR A 747 39.35 -0.15 -34.80
CA THR A 747 38.27 -0.41 -35.78
C THR A 747 37.15 -1.24 -35.15
N GLU A 748 35.89 -0.95 -35.48
CA GLU A 748 34.75 -1.77 -35.02
C GLU A 748 34.65 -3.14 -35.72
N ALA A 749 35.55 -3.42 -36.66
CA ALA A 749 35.72 -4.76 -37.22
C ALA A 749 36.43 -5.71 -36.24
N GLN A 750 37.33 -5.21 -35.38
CA GLN A 750 38.22 -6.05 -34.56
C GLN A 750 38.21 -5.70 -33.06
N HIS A 751 37.94 -4.44 -32.72
CA HIS A 751 38.08 -3.88 -31.38
C HIS A 751 36.71 -3.49 -30.82
N SER A 752 36.54 -3.55 -29.49
CA SER A 752 35.38 -3.00 -28.76
C SER A 752 35.78 -1.71 -28.04
N ARG A 753 34.81 -0.81 -27.83
CA ARG A 753 34.98 0.51 -27.20
C ARG A 753 33.65 0.86 -26.53
N GLU A 754 33.56 0.57 -25.24
CA GLU A 754 32.33 0.75 -24.46
C GLU A 754 32.55 1.82 -23.37
N LEU A 755 31.46 2.26 -22.73
CA LEU A 755 31.48 3.18 -21.59
C LEU A 755 31.07 2.38 -20.34
N VAL A 756 31.93 2.35 -19.33
CA VAL A 756 31.80 1.54 -18.11
C VAL A 756 32.54 2.25 -16.98
N ASP A 757 31.91 2.51 -15.85
CA ASP A 757 32.62 3.00 -14.65
C ASP A 757 33.49 1.86 -14.10
N VAL A 758 34.82 2.02 -14.06
CA VAL A 758 35.73 0.97 -13.57
C VAL A 758 36.49 1.35 -12.30
N ASP A 759 36.25 2.51 -11.68
CA ASP A 759 36.77 2.81 -10.33
C ASP A 759 35.73 3.28 -9.28
N GLY A 760 34.44 3.15 -9.62
CA GLY A 760 33.30 3.24 -8.70
C GLY A 760 32.94 4.67 -8.31
N ASP A 761 33.17 5.62 -9.21
CA ASP A 761 33.15 7.05 -8.91
C ASP A 761 32.02 7.85 -9.58
N GLY A 762 31.08 7.13 -10.20
CA GLY A 762 29.81 7.62 -10.74
C GLY A 762 29.90 8.13 -12.17
N ARG A 763 30.97 7.80 -12.90
CA ARG A 763 31.23 8.31 -14.25
C ARG A 763 31.75 7.20 -15.15
N LEU A 764 31.21 7.08 -16.36
CA LEU A 764 31.57 5.98 -17.24
C LEU A 764 32.91 6.24 -17.95
N ASP A 765 33.89 5.37 -17.71
CA ASP A 765 35.20 5.40 -18.34
C ASP A 765 35.16 4.82 -19.76
N ILE A 766 36.13 5.21 -20.60
CA ILE A 766 36.34 4.50 -21.87
C ILE A 766 37.11 3.22 -21.57
N VAL A 767 36.44 2.09 -21.76
CA VAL A 767 37.09 0.76 -21.76
C VAL A 767 37.10 0.20 -23.17
N GLY A 768 38.29 0.00 -23.72
CA GLY A 768 38.49 -0.50 -25.08
C GLY A 768 39.40 -1.72 -25.14
N LEU A 769 39.02 -2.69 -25.95
CA LEU A 769 39.82 -3.90 -26.18
C LEU A 769 40.66 -3.74 -27.45
N GLY A 770 41.93 -3.40 -27.24
CA GLY A 770 42.96 -3.16 -28.26
C GLY A 770 43.68 -4.43 -28.72
N ALA A 771 44.50 -4.30 -29.76
CA ALA A 771 45.35 -5.37 -30.27
C ALA A 771 46.41 -5.88 -29.27
N ASP A 772 46.74 -5.07 -28.26
CA ASP A 772 47.75 -5.29 -27.23
C ASP A 772 47.19 -5.32 -25.79
N GLY A 773 45.87 -5.40 -25.63
CA GLY A 773 45.21 -5.61 -24.33
C GLY A 773 44.01 -4.69 -24.07
N VAL A 774 43.53 -4.69 -22.82
CA VAL A 774 42.47 -3.76 -22.39
C VAL A 774 43.10 -2.41 -22.06
N TRP A 775 42.62 -1.37 -22.73
CA TRP A 775 42.97 0.02 -22.47
C TRP A 775 41.82 0.71 -21.75
N VAL A 776 42.14 1.43 -20.69
CA VAL A 776 41.19 2.28 -19.95
C VAL A 776 41.66 3.73 -20.06
N ALA A 777 40.73 4.67 -20.25
CA ALA A 777 40.94 6.08 -20.00
C ALA A 777 39.79 6.61 -19.14
N ARG A 778 40.13 7.02 -17.92
CA ARG A 778 39.14 7.32 -16.90
C ARG A 778 38.54 8.73 -17.02
N ALA A 779 37.27 8.85 -16.69
CA ALA A 779 36.49 10.08 -16.72
C ALA A 779 36.91 11.00 -15.56
N ASN A 780 37.15 12.29 -15.83
CA ASN A 780 37.66 13.25 -14.83
C ASN A 780 36.74 14.46 -14.60
N GLY A 781 35.45 14.34 -14.93
CA GLY A 781 34.47 15.44 -14.84
C GLY A 781 34.62 16.51 -15.94
N SER A 782 35.65 16.41 -16.79
CA SER A 782 35.89 17.33 -17.92
C SER A 782 36.25 16.62 -19.22
N GLY A 783 36.00 15.31 -19.27
CA GLY A 783 36.44 14.39 -20.31
C GLY A 783 37.34 13.31 -19.71
N PHE A 784 38.37 12.89 -20.44
CA PHE A 784 39.18 11.72 -20.09
C PHE A 784 40.64 12.02 -19.78
N ASP A 785 41.20 11.24 -18.86
CA ASP A 785 42.63 11.17 -18.58
C ASP A 785 43.41 10.47 -19.71
N SER A 786 44.75 10.45 -19.61
CA SER A 786 45.59 9.72 -20.57
C SER A 786 45.38 8.21 -20.44
N PRO A 787 45.14 7.47 -21.54
CA PRO A 787 44.90 6.03 -21.47
C PRO A 787 46.08 5.25 -20.91
N TYR A 788 45.78 4.20 -20.16
CA TYR A 788 46.75 3.20 -19.73
C TYR A 788 46.30 1.80 -20.13
N LEU A 789 47.27 0.91 -20.28
CA LEU A 789 47.06 -0.49 -20.56
C LEU A 789 46.71 -1.19 -19.25
N ALA A 790 45.42 -1.36 -18.98
CA ALA A 790 44.87 -1.88 -17.73
C ALA A 790 45.15 -3.38 -17.54
N THR A 791 45.17 -4.17 -18.64
CA THR A 791 45.81 -5.48 -18.65
C THR A 791 46.41 -5.81 -20.02
N ALA A 792 47.64 -6.33 -19.99
CA ALA A 792 48.45 -6.64 -21.17
C ALA A 792 48.42 -8.12 -21.60
N GLU A 793 47.73 -8.99 -20.85
CA GLU A 793 47.83 -10.46 -21.05
C GLU A 793 47.22 -10.96 -22.36
N LEU A 794 46.39 -10.16 -23.00
CA LEU A 794 45.73 -10.48 -24.28
C LEU A 794 46.64 -10.19 -25.50
N ALA A 795 47.79 -9.53 -25.29
CA ALA A 795 48.72 -9.17 -26.34
C ALA A 795 49.47 -10.40 -26.89
N THR A 796 49.34 -10.66 -28.20
CA THR A 796 50.19 -11.64 -28.90
C THR A 796 50.91 -11.02 -30.08
N ALA A 797 52.15 -11.45 -30.31
CA ALA A 797 53.06 -10.86 -31.29
C ALA A 797 52.84 -11.32 -32.76
N ASP A 798 51.77 -12.06 -33.05
CA ASP A 798 51.39 -12.51 -34.39
C ASP A 798 49.99 -11.99 -34.75
N ALA A 799 49.88 -11.37 -35.92
CA ALA A 799 48.62 -10.82 -36.43
C ALA A 799 47.55 -11.90 -36.71
N ALA A 800 47.93 -13.18 -36.77
CA ALA A 800 46.97 -14.28 -36.80
C ALA A 800 46.32 -14.56 -35.43
N THR A 801 46.97 -14.16 -34.33
CA THR A 801 46.62 -14.55 -32.95
C THR A 801 46.15 -13.38 -32.08
N THR A 802 46.34 -12.14 -32.54
CA THR A 802 45.80 -10.91 -31.93
C THR A 802 44.33 -11.06 -31.54
N PHE A 803 43.93 -10.51 -30.39
CA PHE A 803 42.53 -10.49 -29.97
C PHE A 803 41.67 -9.77 -31.03
N ASP A 804 40.48 -10.29 -31.27
CA ASP A 804 39.54 -9.74 -32.27
C ASP A 804 38.11 -10.11 -31.86
N LYS A 805 37.22 -9.12 -31.70
CA LYS A 805 35.85 -9.34 -31.20
C LYS A 805 34.99 -10.24 -32.09
N THR A 806 35.40 -10.48 -33.35
CA THR A 806 34.75 -11.45 -34.24
C THR A 806 35.08 -12.91 -33.88
N ARG A 807 36.15 -13.16 -33.13
CA ARG A 807 36.60 -14.50 -32.70
C ARG A 807 36.42 -14.74 -31.20
N TRP A 808 36.43 -13.68 -30.40
CA TRP A 808 36.44 -13.72 -28.95
C TRP A 808 35.38 -12.75 -28.40
N GLY A 809 34.47 -13.23 -27.55
CA GLY A 809 33.54 -12.34 -26.87
C GLY A 809 34.18 -11.70 -25.64
N MET A 810 33.88 -10.42 -25.41
CA MET A 810 34.09 -9.73 -24.14
C MET A 810 32.73 -9.34 -23.55
N ARG A 811 32.58 -9.43 -22.23
CA ARG A 811 31.49 -8.85 -21.44
C ARG A 811 32.06 -8.23 -20.17
N PHE A 812 31.33 -7.27 -19.64
CA PHE A 812 31.49 -6.74 -18.30
C PHE A 812 30.43 -7.36 -17.39
N GLY A 813 30.66 -7.29 -16.09
CA GLY A 813 29.77 -7.72 -15.02
C GLY A 813 30.56 -7.83 -13.71
N ASP A 814 29.93 -7.75 -12.55
CA ASP A 814 30.61 -7.98 -11.26
C ASP A 814 30.67 -9.48 -10.99
N PHE A 815 31.83 -10.11 -11.25
CA PHE A 815 31.95 -11.56 -11.13
C PHE A 815 32.37 -12.00 -9.72
N ASP A 816 32.80 -11.12 -8.80
CA ASP A 816 33.19 -11.52 -7.43
C ASP A 816 32.39 -10.91 -6.27
N GLY A 817 31.53 -9.91 -6.53
CA GLY A 817 30.61 -9.29 -5.58
C GLY A 817 31.25 -8.14 -4.83
N ASN A 818 31.81 -7.19 -5.58
CA ASN A 818 32.51 -6.00 -5.09
C ASN A 818 31.92 -4.66 -5.55
N ASP A 819 30.78 -4.70 -6.26
CA ASP A 819 30.05 -3.57 -6.87
C ASP A 819 30.80 -2.86 -8.03
N LEU A 820 31.88 -3.47 -8.58
CA LEU A 820 32.61 -2.96 -9.75
C LEU A 820 32.63 -3.98 -10.91
N PRO A 821 32.58 -3.51 -12.17
CA PRO A 821 32.59 -4.40 -13.32
C PRO A 821 33.99 -5.00 -13.59
N ASP A 822 34.05 -6.32 -13.51
CA ASP A 822 35.12 -7.18 -14.01
C ASP A 822 35.01 -7.39 -15.53
N ILE A 823 35.92 -8.18 -16.11
CA ILE A 823 35.87 -8.55 -17.54
C ILE A 823 35.94 -10.06 -17.76
N VAL A 824 34.96 -10.64 -18.46
CA VAL A 824 34.99 -12.02 -18.94
C VAL A 824 35.29 -12.12 -20.44
N PHE A 825 36.30 -12.92 -20.78
CA PHE A 825 36.75 -13.24 -22.13
C PHE A 825 36.42 -14.70 -22.49
N PHE A 826 35.72 -14.91 -23.60
CA PHE A 826 35.37 -16.25 -24.07
C PHE A 826 36.42 -16.79 -25.06
N ALA A 827 37.40 -17.53 -24.52
CA ALA A 827 38.60 -17.98 -25.22
C ALA A 827 38.42 -19.28 -26.02
N GLY A 828 39.22 -19.44 -27.08
CA GLY A 828 39.12 -20.54 -28.04
C GLY A 828 40.16 -21.65 -27.92
N ALA A 829 39.89 -22.79 -28.56
CA ALA A 829 40.86 -23.88 -28.66
C ALA A 829 42.08 -23.53 -29.54
N GLU A 830 41.96 -22.50 -30.35
CA GLU A 830 43.07 -21.91 -31.14
C GLU A 830 44.15 -21.29 -30.23
N VAL A 831 43.82 -20.95 -28.98
CA VAL A 831 44.63 -20.15 -28.05
C VAL A 831 45.58 -20.99 -27.19
N ALA A 832 45.26 -22.26 -26.97
CA ALA A 832 45.96 -23.13 -26.00
C ALA A 832 47.43 -23.32 -26.37
N GLY A 833 48.32 -22.61 -25.67
CA GLY A 833 49.77 -22.56 -25.96
C GLY A 833 50.23 -21.41 -26.87
N MET A 834 49.40 -20.38 -27.11
CA MET A 834 49.79 -19.13 -27.78
C MET A 834 50.01 -17.96 -26.80
N VAL A 835 49.26 -17.93 -25.68
CA VAL A 835 49.49 -17.06 -24.52
C VAL A 835 49.97 -17.96 -23.36
N GLU A 836 51.03 -17.59 -22.64
CA GLU A 836 51.65 -18.49 -21.65
C GLU A 836 50.76 -18.78 -20.42
N SER A 837 49.80 -17.91 -20.09
CA SER A 837 48.80 -18.13 -19.03
C SER A 837 47.59 -18.97 -19.47
N TYR A 838 47.33 -19.12 -20.79
CA TYR A 838 46.08 -19.72 -21.29
C TYR A 838 46.22 -21.22 -21.55
N SER A 839 45.71 -22.01 -20.62
CA SER A 839 45.84 -23.48 -20.57
C SER A 839 44.77 -24.28 -21.33
N ALA A 840 43.60 -23.71 -21.63
CA ALA A 840 42.47 -24.40 -22.28
C ALA A 840 41.51 -23.42 -22.99
N PRO A 841 40.62 -23.87 -23.90
CA PRO A 841 39.39 -23.13 -24.20
C PRO A 841 38.52 -22.98 -22.95
N GLY A 842 37.78 -21.87 -22.85
CA GLY A 842 36.89 -21.61 -21.71
C GLY A 842 36.47 -20.14 -21.57
N ALA A 843 35.80 -19.82 -20.47
CA ALA A 843 35.63 -18.45 -20.00
C ALA A 843 36.79 -18.08 -19.05
N TYR A 844 37.40 -16.92 -19.30
CA TYR A 844 38.49 -16.33 -18.53
C TYR A 844 38.01 -15.03 -17.89
N VAL A 845 38.14 -14.86 -16.58
CA VAL A 845 37.78 -13.62 -15.89
C VAL A 845 39.04 -12.89 -15.46
N ALA A 846 39.10 -11.58 -15.70
CA ALA A 846 40.06 -10.64 -15.14
C ALA A 846 39.30 -9.74 -14.16
N LEU A 847 39.66 -9.84 -12.88
CA LEU A 847 39.01 -9.09 -11.79
C LEU A 847 39.52 -7.63 -11.76
N ASN A 848 38.65 -6.70 -11.40
CA ASN A 848 38.98 -5.29 -11.19
C ASN A 848 39.72 -5.12 -9.84
N ASP A 849 40.80 -4.35 -9.80
CA ASP A 849 41.59 -4.12 -8.58
C ASP A 849 41.08 -2.95 -7.70
N GLY A 850 39.95 -2.35 -8.09
CA GLY A 850 39.39 -1.17 -7.43
C GLY A 850 40.08 0.14 -7.80
N THR A 851 40.88 0.15 -8.87
CA THR A 851 41.52 1.37 -9.42
C THR A 851 41.28 1.55 -10.93
N GLY A 852 40.43 0.71 -11.53
CA GLY A 852 40.29 0.62 -12.99
C GLY A 852 41.45 -0.11 -13.68
N ALA A 853 42.21 -0.92 -12.95
CA ALA A 853 43.16 -1.88 -13.51
C ALA A 853 42.67 -3.32 -13.28
N PHE A 854 43.11 -4.25 -14.12
CA PHE A 854 42.59 -5.62 -14.12
C PHE A 854 43.68 -6.64 -13.83
N ASP A 855 43.39 -7.55 -12.89
CA ASP A 855 44.27 -8.63 -12.48
C ASP A 855 44.44 -9.68 -13.61
N PRO A 856 45.48 -10.55 -13.59
CA PRO A 856 45.71 -11.57 -14.62
C PRO A 856 44.49 -12.46 -14.89
N ALA A 857 44.18 -12.69 -16.17
CA ALA A 857 42.94 -13.32 -16.58
C ALA A 857 42.96 -14.85 -16.28
N GLN A 858 42.09 -15.31 -15.40
CA GLN A 858 42.08 -16.69 -14.90
C GLN A 858 40.98 -17.53 -15.56
N LEU A 859 41.29 -18.79 -15.89
CA LEU A 859 40.32 -19.75 -16.45
C LEU A 859 39.32 -20.17 -15.37
N TRP A 860 38.10 -19.63 -15.41
CA TRP A 860 37.03 -19.91 -14.44
C TRP A 860 36.16 -21.12 -14.80
N THR A 861 36.02 -21.43 -16.10
CA THR A 861 35.42 -22.69 -16.57
C THR A 861 35.88 -23.04 -17.97
N THR A 862 35.96 -24.33 -18.30
CA THR A 862 36.23 -24.82 -19.67
C THR A 862 34.96 -24.90 -20.54
N ASP A 863 33.79 -24.55 -20.01
CA ASP A 863 32.58 -24.29 -20.83
C ASP A 863 32.64 -22.84 -21.39
N PHE A 864 31.64 -22.42 -22.18
CA PHE A 864 31.48 -21.09 -22.77
C PHE A 864 32.59 -20.60 -23.73
N GLY A 865 33.69 -21.34 -23.87
CA GLY A 865 34.77 -21.11 -24.83
C GLY A 865 34.41 -21.43 -26.29
N SER A 866 35.32 -21.13 -27.21
CA SER A 866 35.07 -21.22 -28.66
C SER A 866 35.10 -22.64 -29.25
N ALA A 867 35.43 -23.68 -28.47
CA ALA A 867 35.29 -25.06 -28.94
C ALA A 867 33.81 -25.51 -28.93
N GLU A 868 33.03 -24.91 -28.03
CA GLU A 868 31.62 -25.18 -27.76
C GLU A 868 30.70 -24.11 -28.37
N TYR A 869 31.19 -22.87 -28.47
CA TYR A 869 30.56 -21.72 -29.13
C TYR A 869 31.48 -21.19 -30.26
N PRO A 870 31.61 -21.90 -31.40
CA PRO A 870 32.56 -21.54 -32.44
C PRO A 870 32.18 -20.21 -33.10
N HIS A 871 33.15 -19.31 -33.30
CA HIS A 871 32.90 -17.92 -33.71
C HIS A 871 32.17 -17.74 -35.07
N TRP A 872 32.18 -18.76 -35.93
CA TRP A 872 31.37 -18.79 -37.16
C TRP A 872 29.90 -19.23 -36.93
N GLN A 873 29.48 -19.36 -35.66
CA GLN A 873 28.12 -19.63 -35.20
C GLN A 873 27.65 -18.49 -34.31
N ILE A 874 26.40 -18.06 -34.53
CA ILE A 874 25.69 -16.99 -33.82
C ILE A 874 25.06 -17.48 -32.51
N ASP A 875 25.84 -18.25 -31.77
CA ASP A 875 25.45 -18.87 -30.51
C ASP A 875 25.83 -17.86 -29.40
N GLU A 876 24.85 -17.07 -28.95
CA GLU A 876 25.02 -15.91 -28.07
C GLU A 876 25.46 -16.29 -26.64
N ARG A 877 26.14 -15.35 -25.98
CA ARG A 877 26.48 -15.36 -24.55
C ARG A 877 26.18 -13.99 -23.95
N LEU A 878 25.51 -13.98 -22.81
CA LEU A 878 25.10 -12.80 -22.04
C LEU A 878 25.54 -12.99 -20.57
N VAL A 879 25.38 -11.93 -19.78
CA VAL A 879 25.82 -11.80 -18.39
C VAL A 879 24.68 -11.11 -17.65
N ASP A 880 24.35 -11.62 -16.47
CA ASP A 880 23.26 -11.19 -15.58
C ASP A 880 23.32 -12.00 -14.27
N ASP A 881 22.85 -11.50 -13.13
CA ASP A 881 22.72 -12.28 -11.88
C ASP A 881 21.46 -13.17 -11.94
N PHE A 882 21.65 -14.50 -12.05
CA PHE A 882 20.54 -15.44 -12.15
C PHE A 882 20.13 -16.09 -10.82
N ASP A 883 20.91 -15.99 -9.73
CA ASP A 883 20.51 -16.53 -8.42
C ASP A 883 20.46 -15.52 -7.25
N ASN A 884 20.54 -14.22 -7.59
CA ASN A 884 20.43 -13.04 -6.73
C ASN A 884 21.37 -13.16 -5.52
N ASP A 885 22.64 -13.49 -5.80
CA ASP A 885 23.70 -13.69 -4.80
C ASP A 885 24.74 -12.55 -4.79
N GLY A 886 24.47 -11.51 -5.58
CA GLY A 886 25.26 -10.28 -5.71
C GLY A 886 26.44 -10.47 -6.65
N ARG A 887 26.30 -11.33 -7.68
CA ARG A 887 27.31 -11.60 -8.70
C ARG A 887 26.66 -11.89 -10.03
N ASP A 888 27.22 -11.30 -11.07
CA ASP A 888 26.89 -11.65 -12.44
C ASP A 888 27.29 -13.09 -12.79
N ASP A 889 26.40 -13.79 -13.49
CA ASP A 889 26.63 -15.13 -14.03
C ASP A 889 26.91 -15.10 -15.54
N ILE A 890 27.17 -16.27 -16.14
CA ILE A 890 27.25 -16.41 -17.59
C ILE A 890 26.15 -17.32 -18.15
N VAL A 891 25.27 -16.76 -18.99
CA VAL A 891 24.29 -17.52 -19.78
C VAL A 891 24.76 -17.68 -21.23
N GLY A 892 24.49 -18.85 -21.82
CA GLY A 892 24.91 -19.18 -23.17
C GLY A 892 23.93 -20.07 -23.93
N PHE A 893 23.67 -19.69 -25.17
CA PHE A 893 22.63 -20.26 -26.03
C PHE A 893 23.21 -21.26 -27.02
N ARG A 894 23.52 -22.46 -26.54
CA ARG A 894 24.10 -23.52 -27.36
C ARG A 894 23.12 -24.10 -28.39
N PRO A 895 23.62 -24.85 -29.38
CA PRO A 895 22.78 -25.61 -30.29
C PRO A 895 21.73 -26.51 -29.64
N ASP A 896 22.02 -27.08 -28.46
CA ASP A 896 21.17 -28.01 -27.72
C ASP A 896 20.30 -27.37 -26.61
N GLY A 897 20.53 -26.10 -26.26
CA GLY A 897 19.68 -25.35 -25.33
C GLY A 897 20.42 -24.25 -24.54
N VAL A 898 19.71 -23.67 -23.57
CA VAL A 898 20.22 -22.70 -22.59
C VAL A 898 21.13 -23.38 -21.56
N ARG A 899 22.22 -22.71 -21.21
CA ARG A 899 23.15 -23.09 -20.15
C ARG A 899 23.51 -21.86 -19.34
N ILE A 900 23.56 -22.00 -18.01
CA ILE A 900 24.09 -20.99 -17.09
C ILE A 900 25.27 -21.60 -16.34
N GLY A 901 26.32 -20.82 -16.14
CA GLY A 901 27.39 -21.09 -15.18
C GLY A 901 27.36 -20.02 -14.10
N LEU A 902 27.03 -20.42 -12.88
CA LEU A 902 26.89 -19.53 -11.73
C LEU A 902 28.26 -19.11 -11.20
N SER A 903 28.42 -17.85 -10.82
CA SER A 903 29.66 -17.36 -10.24
C SER A 903 29.88 -17.92 -8.83
N THR A 904 31.15 -18.12 -8.49
CA THR A 904 31.61 -18.40 -7.11
C THR A 904 32.63 -17.37 -6.64
N GLY A 905 32.67 -16.18 -7.26
CA GLY A 905 33.73 -15.17 -7.09
C GLY A 905 35.14 -15.71 -7.35
N SER A 906 35.25 -16.74 -8.21
CA SER A 906 36.50 -17.48 -8.45
C SER A 906 36.38 -18.59 -9.51
N SER A 907 35.17 -19.01 -9.88
CA SER A 907 34.90 -20.01 -10.91
C SER A 907 33.45 -19.93 -11.40
N PHE A 908 33.12 -20.56 -12.53
CA PHE A 908 31.73 -20.71 -12.98
C PHE A 908 31.26 -22.16 -12.87
N VAL A 909 30.19 -22.42 -12.10
CA VAL A 909 29.67 -23.76 -11.80
C VAL A 909 28.29 -24.02 -12.41
N SER A 910 28.01 -25.25 -12.86
CA SER A 910 26.70 -25.57 -13.46
C SER A 910 25.68 -25.98 -12.40
N PRO A 911 24.50 -25.31 -12.28
CA PRO A 911 23.58 -25.47 -11.14
C PRO A 911 22.97 -26.87 -11.00
N THR A 912 22.88 -27.65 -12.10
CA THR A 912 22.27 -28.99 -12.08
C THR A 912 23.28 -30.12 -12.29
N GLY A 913 24.55 -29.81 -12.59
CA GLY A 913 25.54 -30.79 -13.05
C GLY A 913 25.24 -31.47 -14.40
N THR A 914 24.05 -31.26 -14.97
CA THR A 914 23.68 -31.66 -16.33
C THR A 914 23.69 -30.46 -17.25
N ALA A 915 24.45 -30.54 -18.34
CA ALA A 915 24.96 -29.35 -19.01
C ALA A 915 23.95 -28.55 -19.87
N VAL A 916 22.63 -28.79 -19.77
CA VAL A 916 21.58 -27.97 -20.41
C VAL A 916 20.47 -27.77 -19.39
N ILE A 917 20.14 -26.51 -19.10
CA ILE A 917 19.12 -26.13 -18.12
C ILE A 917 17.74 -26.09 -18.80
N PHE A 918 17.66 -25.50 -20.01
CA PHE A 918 16.43 -25.45 -20.78
C PHE A 918 16.63 -25.84 -22.25
N ALA A 919 15.89 -26.85 -22.72
CA ALA A 919 16.04 -27.44 -24.05
C ALA A 919 15.30 -26.65 -25.16
N ASN A 920 15.47 -25.34 -25.18
CA ASN A 920 14.98 -24.40 -26.20
C ASN A 920 15.96 -23.22 -26.33
N LEU A 921 15.60 -22.15 -27.07
CA LEU A 921 16.43 -20.95 -27.32
C LEU A 921 17.75 -21.21 -28.08
N GLY A 922 17.95 -22.45 -28.56
CA GLY A 922 19.13 -22.93 -29.27
C GLY A 922 18.89 -23.26 -30.74
N ARG A 923 19.97 -23.32 -31.54
CA ARG A 923 19.85 -23.48 -33.00
C ARG A 923 19.20 -24.78 -33.46
N ASN A 924 19.39 -25.89 -32.73
CA ASN A 924 18.70 -27.16 -32.97
C ASN A 924 17.53 -27.35 -31.99
N ALA A 925 17.65 -26.80 -30.78
CA ALA A 925 16.60 -26.74 -29.76
C ALA A 925 15.71 -25.49 -29.94
N GLY A 926 14.77 -25.56 -30.89
CA GLY A 926 13.79 -24.49 -31.16
C GLY A 926 14.01 -23.73 -32.49
N GLY A 927 15.22 -23.80 -33.07
CA GLY A 927 15.51 -23.23 -34.40
C GLY A 927 16.06 -21.80 -34.37
N TRP A 928 16.73 -21.42 -33.29
CA TRP A 928 17.19 -20.05 -33.03
C TRP A 928 18.45 -19.72 -33.86
N THR A 929 18.24 -19.10 -35.02
CA THR A 929 19.30 -18.76 -35.99
C THR A 929 19.18 -17.37 -36.62
N ALA A 930 18.24 -16.54 -36.18
CA ALA A 930 18.07 -15.15 -36.62
C ALA A 930 17.19 -14.37 -35.64
N HIS A 931 17.32 -14.69 -34.35
CA HIS A 931 16.38 -14.35 -33.28
C HIS A 931 17.17 -13.83 -32.08
N PRO A 932 17.09 -12.54 -31.73
CA PRO A 932 17.76 -12.00 -30.56
C PRO A 932 17.27 -12.66 -29.27
N ARG A 933 18.16 -12.75 -28.30
CA ARG A 933 17.87 -13.06 -26.91
C ARG A 933 18.37 -11.90 -26.03
N ALA A 934 17.68 -11.68 -24.93
CA ALA A 934 18.00 -10.70 -23.91
C ALA A 934 17.77 -11.32 -22.53
N THR A 935 18.28 -10.65 -21.50
CA THR A 935 18.21 -10.98 -20.08
C THR A 935 17.96 -9.67 -19.32
N GLY A 936 17.43 -9.79 -18.10
CA GLY A 936 16.86 -8.70 -17.29
C GLY A 936 15.66 -9.21 -16.49
N ASP A 937 15.29 -8.56 -15.40
CA ASP A 937 14.12 -8.93 -14.58
C ASP A 937 12.83 -8.42 -15.22
N VAL A 938 11.93 -9.33 -15.62
CA VAL A 938 10.63 -8.98 -16.25
C VAL A 938 9.44 -9.41 -15.39
N ASN A 939 9.66 -9.62 -14.10
CA ASN A 939 8.61 -10.03 -13.15
C ASN A 939 8.64 -9.34 -11.78
N GLY A 940 9.67 -8.52 -11.51
CA GLY A 940 9.83 -7.73 -10.29
C GLY A 940 10.24 -8.57 -9.07
N ASP A 941 10.87 -9.73 -9.27
CA ASP A 941 11.27 -10.65 -8.20
C ASP A 941 12.75 -10.60 -7.82
N GLY A 942 13.55 -9.85 -8.59
CA GLY A 942 14.96 -9.56 -8.37
C GLY A 942 15.91 -10.56 -9.02
N PHE A 943 15.45 -11.43 -9.91
CA PHE A 943 16.27 -12.48 -10.54
C PHE A 943 16.21 -12.35 -12.07
N ALA A 944 17.35 -12.45 -12.74
CA ALA A 944 17.37 -12.31 -14.19
C ALA A 944 16.51 -13.36 -14.91
N ASP A 945 15.66 -12.88 -15.82
CA ASP A 945 14.80 -13.66 -16.70
C ASP A 945 15.47 -13.83 -18.08
N ILE A 946 14.87 -14.64 -18.97
CA ILE A 946 15.40 -14.83 -20.34
C ILE A 946 14.31 -14.61 -21.39
N VAL A 947 14.44 -13.54 -22.17
CA VAL A 947 13.50 -13.18 -23.24
C VAL A 947 14.05 -13.53 -24.62
N GLY A 948 13.27 -14.28 -25.41
CA GLY A 948 13.63 -14.73 -26.75
C GLY A 948 12.70 -14.19 -27.84
N PHE A 949 13.20 -13.30 -28.70
CA PHE A 949 12.45 -12.68 -29.81
C PHE A 949 12.38 -13.59 -31.05
N GLY A 950 11.54 -14.62 -30.94
CA GLY A 950 11.51 -15.78 -31.85
C GLY A 950 10.83 -15.58 -33.20
N GLY A 951 10.51 -16.71 -33.83
CA GLY A 951 9.93 -16.77 -35.17
C GLY A 951 8.48 -16.26 -35.25
N SER A 952 7.56 -16.94 -34.56
CA SER A 952 6.12 -16.59 -34.50
C SER A 952 5.67 -16.09 -33.14
N ILE A 953 6.39 -16.45 -32.08
CA ILE A 953 6.13 -16.07 -30.69
C ILE A 953 7.41 -15.52 -30.08
N THR A 954 7.29 -14.54 -29.20
CA THR A 954 8.34 -14.17 -28.25
C THR A 954 8.13 -14.99 -26.98
N PHE A 955 9.20 -15.60 -26.48
CA PHE A 955 9.19 -16.44 -25.28
C PHE A 955 9.69 -15.62 -24.09
N VAL A 956 9.03 -15.74 -22.94
CA VAL A 956 9.65 -15.49 -21.64
C VAL A 956 9.94 -16.85 -21.01
N LEU A 957 11.19 -17.03 -20.58
CA LEU A 957 11.67 -18.18 -19.83
C LEU A 957 12.01 -17.65 -18.44
N MET A 958 11.03 -17.72 -17.55
CA MET A 958 11.06 -17.06 -16.26
C MET A 958 11.81 -17.88 -15.23
N ASN A 959 12.59 -17.19 -14.41
CA ASN A 959 13.30 -17.75 -13.27
C ASN A 959 12.28 -18.20 -12.21
N CYS A 960 12.62 -19.22 -11.43
CA CYS A 960 11.77 -19.75 -10.37
C CYS A 960 12.46 -19.77 -9.00
N ALA A 961 13.56 -19.03 -8.86
CA ALA A 961 14.25 -18.84 -7.59
C ALA A 961 13.65 -17.72 -6.74
N GLY A 962 13.15 -16.66 -7.38
CA GLY A 962 12.51 -15.53 -6.72
C GLY A 962 11.09 -15.80 -6.19
N PRO A 963 10.58 -14.91 -5.32
CA PRO A 963 9.25 -15.01 -4.71
C PRO A 963 8.12 -14.44 -5.59
N GLY A 964 8.38 -14.18 -6.88
CA GLY A 964 7.59 -13.32 -7.75
C GLY A 964 6.17 -13.78 -8.14
N PRO A 965 5.41 -12.89 -8.80
CA PRO A 965 4.05 -13.16 -9.28
C PRO A 965 4.01 -14.16 -10.46
N VAL A 966 4.13 -15.46 -10.15
CA VAL A 966 4.04 -16.53 -11.16
C VAL A 966 2.71 -16.50 -11.92
N PRO A 967 2.69 -16.48 -13.27
CA PRO A 967 1.45 -16.32 -14.04
C PRO A 967 0.46 -17.47 -13.86
N SER A 968 -0.85 -17.15 -13.83
CA SER A 968 -1.90 -18.11 -13.52
C SER A 968 -1.90 -19.35 -14.44
N GLY A 969 -1.57 -20.51 -13.86
CA GLY A 969 -1.48 -21.80 -14.56
C GLY A 969 -0.06 -22.21 -14.99
N ALA A 970 0.94 -21.35 -14.82
CA ALA A 970 2.34 -21.76 -14.86
C ALA A 970 2.74 -22.47 -13.55
N THR A 971 3.68 -23.40 -13.63
CA THR A 971 4.21 -24.12 -12.45
C THR A 971 5.69 -23.79 -12.27
N CYS A 972 6.00 -22.61 -11.73
CA CYS A 972 7.31 -22.39 -11.13
C CYS A 972 7.38 -23.15 -9.81
N THR A 973 8.21 -24.21 -9.78
CA THR A 973 8.52 -24.97 -8.57
C THR A 973 9.95 -25.47 -8.68
N LEU A 974 10.83 -24.99 -7.79
CA LEU A 974 12.20 -25.51 -7.66
C LEU A 974 12.16 -27.04 -7.38
N PRO A 975 12.83 -27.87 -8.18
CA PRO A 975 13.01 -29.29 -7.86
C PRO A 975 13.75 -29.42 -6.52
N PRO A 976 13.36 -30.34 -5.61
CA PRO A 976 13.99 -30.46 -4.30
C PRO A 976 15.52 -30.65 -4.35
N GLY A 977 16.27 -29.61 -3.97
CA GLY A 977 17.73 -29.58 -4.00
C GLY A 977 18.36 -28.94 -5.25
N ALA A 978 17.60 -28.27 -6.10
CA ALA A 978 18.12 -27.33 -7.11
C ALA A 978 18.16 -25.91 -6.52
N THR A 979 19.18 -25.12 -6.87
CA THR A 979 19.21 -23.66 -6.60
C THR A 979 18.41 -22.89 -7.64
N LEU A 980 18.49 -23.30 -8.92
CA LEU A 980 17.75 -22.70 -10.03
C LEU A 980 16.83 -23.68 -10.75
N ALA A 981 15.71 -23.14 -11.23
CA ALA A 981 14.86 -23.73 -12.26
C ALA A 981 14.19 -22.61 -13.07
N PHE A 982 13.80 -22.92 -14.32
CA PHE A 982 13.11 -21.96 -15.19
C PHE A 982 11.80 -22.57 -15.71
N ALA A 983 10.77 -21.73 -15.86
CA ALA A 983 9.48 -22.08 -16.45
C ALA A 983 9.19 -21.22 -17.69
N THR A 984 8.57 -21.81 -18.72
CA THR A 984 7.97 -20.99 -19.79
C THR A 984 6.62 -20.50 -19.32
N THR A 985 6.57 -19.22 -18.94
CA THR A 985 5.42 -18.60 -18.26
C THR A 985 4.52 -17.86 -19.24
N SER A 986 5.10 -17.13 -20.20
CA SER A 986 4.35 -16.45 -21.25
C SER A 986 4.92 -16.71 -22.67
N SER A 987 4.03 -16.68 -23.67
CA SER A 987 4.44 -16.76 -25.07
C SER A 987 3.57 -15.84 -25.93
N HIS A 988 4.16 -14.74 -26.40
CA HIS A 988 3.43 -13.66 -27.03
C HIS A 988 3.42 -13.80 -28.56
N PRO A 989 2.28 -14.16 -29.18
CA PRO A 989 2.21 -14.31 -30.63
C PRO A 989 2.37 -12.95 -31.31
N ASN A 990 3.22 -12.91 -32.33
CA ASN A 990 3.47 -11.74 -33.18
C ASN A 990 4.10 -10.51 -32.48
N MET A 991 4.43 -10.59 -31.18
CA MET A 991 5.09 -9.48 -30.47
C MET A 991 6.58 -9.41 -30.84
N MET A 992 6.96 -8.43 -31.68
CA MET A 992 8.36 -8.19 -32.08
C MET A 992 9.06 -9.35 -32.82
N THR A 993 8.27 -10.30 -33.36
CA THR A 993 8.76 -11.56 -33.94
C THR A 993 9.09 -11.46 -35.43
N THR A 994 9.98 -12.34 -35.91
CA THR A 994 10.49 -12.22 -37.29
C THR A 994 9.42 -12.49 -38.36
N ASN A 995 8.43 -13.34 -38.07
CA ASN A 995 7.37 -13.69 -39.04
C ASN A 995 6.37 -12.54 -39.30
N VAL A 996 6.29 -11.53 -38.42
CA VAL A 996 5.52 -10.30 -38.70
C VAL A 996 6.36 -9.13 -39.22
N GLY A 997 7.63 -9.39 -39.55
CA GLY A 997 8.47 -8.48 -40.33
C GLY A 997 9.65 -7.87 -39.58
N TYR A 998 9.81 -8.15 -38.27
CA TYR A 998 10.97 -7.69 -37.51
C TYR A 998 12.26 -8.35 -38.01
N GLN A 999 13.32 -7.54 -38.18
CA GLN A 999 14.58 -7.97 -38.80
C GLN A 999 15.77 -7.47 -38.00
N ILE A 1000 16.71 -8.35 -37.64
CA ILE A 1000 17.94 -7.97 -36.92
C ILE A 1000 18.69 -6.84 -37.65
N ALA A 1001 18.75 -6.86 -38.98
CA ALA A 1001 19.41 -5.83 -39.78
C ALA A 1001 18.64 -4.50 -39.92
N ARG A 1002 17.56 -4.28 -39.14
CA ARG A 1002 16.72 -3.07 -39.18
C ARG A 1002 16.24 -2.60 -37.81
N HIS A 1003 15.77 -3.54 -37.01
CA HIS A 1003 15.02 -3.30 -35.78
C HIS A 1003 15.77 -3.93 -34.60
N PRO A 1004 16.52 -3.12 -33.83
CA PRO A 1004 16.96 -3.50 -32.49
C PRO A 1004 15.75 -3.89 -31.64
N ARG A 1005 15.95 -4.84 -30.73
CA ARG A 1005 15.05 -5.19 -29.64
C ARG A 1005 15.91 -5.29 -28.39
N LEU A 1006 15.45 -4.69 -27.32
CA LEU A 1006 16.13 -4.60 -26.03
C LEU A 1006 15.09 -4.94 -24.94
N LEU A 1007 15.59 -5.18 -23.73
CA LEU A 1007 14.81 -4.97 -22.50
C LEU A 1007 15.34 -3.66 -21.89
N VAL A 1008 14.44 -2.78 -21.45
CA VAL A 1008 14.71 -1.55 -20.68
C VAL A 1008 13.43 -1.14 -19.96
N ASP A 1009 13.38 -1.07 -18.63
CA ASP A 1009 12.31 -0.37 -17.88
C ASP A 1009 12.04 1.02 -18.49
N ILE A 1010 10.79 1.31 -18.89
CA ILE A 1010 10.43 2.55 -19.59
C ILE A 1010 9.20 3.28 -19.02
N ASP A 1011 8.41 2.67 -18.13
CA ASP A 1011 7.42 3.36 -17.28
C ASP A 1011 7.97 3.73 -15.88
N GLY A 1012 9.13 3.19 -15.48
CA GLY A 1012 9.79 3.43 -14.19
C GLY A 1012 9.16 2.64 -13.04
N ASP A 1013 8.71 1.41 -13.29
CA ASP A 1013 8.08 0.55 -12.27
C ASP A 1013 8.99 -0.57 -11.71
N GLY A 1014 10.14 -0.82 -12.36
CA GLY A 1014 11.13 -1.82 -11.97
C GLY A 1014 11.14 -3.10 -12.84
N ASP A 1015 10.13 -3.35 -13.67
CA ASP A 1015 10.13 -4.46 -14.63
C ASP A 1015 10.80 -4.04 -15.97
N ASP A 1016 11.55 -4.95 -16.59
CA ASP A 1016 12.37 -4.65 -17.78
C ASP A 1016 11.59 -4.81 -19.12
N ASP A 1017 11.19 -3.70 -19.74
CA ASP A 1017 10.24 -3.70 -20.85
C ASP A 1017 10.78 -4.12 -22.22
N ALA A 1018 9.97 -4.84 -22.99
CA ALA A 1018 10.30 -5.18 -24.37
C ALA A 1018 10.16 -3.97 -25.30
N VAL A 1019 11.28 -3.32 -25.67
CA VAL A 1019 11.34 -2.12 -26.53
C VAL A 1019 11.96 -2.37 -27.92
N THR A 1020 11.50 -1.66 -28.96
CA THR A 1020 12.03 -1.79 -30.34
C THR A 1020 11.88 -0.55 -31.24
N PHE A 1021 12.90 -0.27 -32.04
CA PHE A 1021 12.82 0.67 -33.17
C PHE A 1021 12.39 -0.06 -34.45
N ALA A 1022 11.09 -0.04 -34.78
CA ALA A 1022 10.50 -0.77 -35.89
C ALA A 1022 10.61 -0.01 -37.25
N ASN A 1023 9.76 -0.33 -38.23
CA ASN A 1023 9.73 0.41 -39.50
C ASN A 1023 9.18 1.83 -39.34
N SER A 1024 7.96 1.96 -38.81
CA SER A 1024 7.21 3.21 -38.70
C SER A 1024 7.45 4.00 -37.42
N GLY A 1025 8.24 3.48 -36.48
CA GLY A 1025 8.61 4.20 -35.26
C GLY A 1025 9.09 3.30 -34.13
N THR A 1026 9.28 3.87 -32.93
CA THR A 1026 9.49 3.13 -31.68
C THR A 1026 8.19 2.50 -31.18
N TYR A 1027 8.28 1.27 -30.68
CA TYR A 1027 7.20 0.51 -30.03
C TYR A 1027 7.76 -0.14 -28.77
N TYR A 1028 6.89 -0.34 -27.78
CA TYR A 1028 7.16 -1.09 -26.58
C TYR A 1028 5.99 -2.02 -26.26
N ALA A 1029 6.17 -2.88 -25.25
CA ALA A 1029 5.10 -3.58 -24.57
C ALA A 1029 5.51 -3.66 -23.10
N SER A 1030 4.77 -2.98 -22.22
CA SER A 1030 5.03 -3.02 -20.78
C SER A 1030 5.02 -4.46 -20.27
N SER A 1031 5.77 -4.76 -19.22
CA SER A 1031 5.49 -5.93 -18.40
C SER A 1031 4.19 -5.74 -17.59
N ASP A 1032 3.88 -6.67 -16.68
CA ASP A 1032 2.91 -6.49 -15.59
C ASP A 1032 3.20 -7.46 -14.42
N GLY A 1033 4.48 -7.73 -14.15
CA GLY A 1033 4.94 -8.85 -13.33
C GLY A 1033 4.74 -10.23 -13.97
N THR A 1034 3.87 -10.38 -14.97
CA THR A 1034 3.39 -11.70 -15.41
C THR A 1034 3.52 -11.98 -16.92
N LYS A 1035 3.57 -10.95 -17.76
CA LYS A 1035 3.58 -11.03 -19.24
C LYS A 1035 3.82 -9.64 -19.85
N PHE A 1036 4.38 -9.62 -21.05
CA PHE A 1036 4.38 -8.40 -21.85
C PHE A 1036 2.98 -8.04 -22.40
N VAL A 1037 2.43 -6.93 -21.91
CA VAL A 1037 1.19 -6.32 -22.35
C VAL A 1037 1.45 -5.42 -23.56
N LEU A 1038 1.02 -5.89 -24.74
CA LEU A 1038 0.97 -5.06 -25.95
C LEU A 1038 0.00 -3.88 -25.75
N SER A 1039 0.53 -2.69 -25.45
CA SER A 1039 -0.22 -1.42 -25.32
C SER A 1039 -1.03 -1.02 -26.57
N GLY A 1040 -0.78 -1.68 -27.71
CA GLY A 1040 -1.63 -1.63 -28.90
C GLY A 1040 -1.40 -0.42 -29.81
N THR A 1041 -0.62 0.56 -29.37
CA THR A 1041 -0.24 1.76 -30.10
C THR A 1041 1.28 1.93 -30.19
N SER A 1042 1.75 2.58 -31.25
CA SER A 1042 3.12 3.13 -31.27
C SER A 1042 3.27 4.20 -30.19
N LEU A 1043 4.46 4.34 -29.61
CA LEU A 1043 4.78 5.52 -28.78
C LEU A 1043 4.48 6.79 -29.59
N SER A 1044 3.67 7.70 -29.00
CA SER A 1044 3.09 8.85 -29.71
C SER A 1044 4.07 10.03 -29.88
N LEU A 1045 5.33 9.70 -30.13
CA LEU A 1045 6.46 10.61 -30.37
C LEU A 1045 6.14 11.73 -31.38
N GLY A 1046 5.36 11.43 -32.43
CA GLY A 1046 5.32 12.32 -33.60
C GLY A 1046 6.61 12.22 -34.44
N SER A 1047 6.66 12.93 -35.56
CA SER A 1047 7.71 12.72 -36.57
C SER A 1047 8.99 13.53 -36.26
N PRO A 1048 10.20 12.92 -36.33
CA PRO A 1048 10.51 11.54 -36.71
C PRO A 1048 10.45 10.54 -35.54
N GLN A 1049 9.94 9.33 -35.76
CA GLN A 1049 9.70 8.32 -34.72
C GLN A 1049 10.88 7.33 -34.53
N PHE A 1050 12.12 7.72 -34.87
CA PHE A 1050 13.34 6.86 -34.78
C PHE A 1050 13.31 5.57 -35.63
N GLY A 1051 12.35 5.44 -36.55
CA GLY A 1051 12.05 4.21 -37.31
C GLY A 1051 12.84 4.04 -38.62
N TYR A 1052 12.86 2.81 -39.15
CA TYR A 1052 13.55 2.51 -40.41
C TYR A 1052 13.00 3.32 -41.62
N ASP A 1053 11.71 3.63 -41.66
CA ASP A 1053 11.10 4.34 -42.79
C ASP A 1053 11.41 5.85 -42.77
N ASP A 1054 11.65 6.44 -41.58
CA ASP A 1054 12.20 7.80 -41.43
C ASP A 1054 13.66 7.92 -41.91
N GLY A 1055 14.36 6.78 -42.03
CA GLY A 1055 15.68 6.69 -42.66
C GLY A 1055 16.74 5.93 -41.87
N TRP A 1056 16.50 5.62 -40.59
CA TRP A 1056 17.48 5.12 -39.63
C TRP A 1056 18.05 3.73 -39.96
N ARG A 1057 19.37 3.56 -39.88
CA ARG A 1057 20.11 2.34 -40.22
C ARG A 1057 21.10 1.99 -39.10
N ILE A 1058 21.02 0.77 -38.56
CA ILE A 1058 21.89 0.28 -37.47
C ILE A 1058 23.39 0.49 -37.74
N VAL A 1059 23.84 0.43 -39.00
CA VAL A 1059 25.25 0.58 -39.39
C VAL A 1059 25.80 2.01 -39.34
N ASN A 1060 24.93 3.03 -39.28
CA ASN A 1060 25.30 4.45 -39.34
C ASN A 1060 24.70 5.27 -38.19
N ASP A 1061 23.50 4.88 -37.74
CA ASP A 1061 22.58 5.73 -37.00
C ASP A 1061 22.24 5.06 -35.64
N PRO A 1062 23.14 5.17 -34.63
CA PRO A 1062 22.95 4.57 -33.32
C PRO A 1062 21.77 5.21 -32.58
N ARG A 1063 21.12 4.41 -31.73
CA ARG A 1063 20.03 4.81 -30.84
C ARG A 1063 20.23 4.13 -29.49
N PHE A 1064 19.86 4.83 -28.44
CA PHE A 1064 20.08 4.51 -27.04
C PHE A 1064 18.80 4.77 -26.25
N PHE A 1065 18.64 4.07 -25.14
CA PHE A 1065 17.75 4.43 -24.04
C PHE A 1065 18.67 4.82 -22.88
N VAL A 1066 18.66 6.09 -22.50
CA VAL A 1066 19.55 6.68 -21.47
C VAL A 1066 18.88 7.94 -20.91
N ASP A 1067 19.01 8.20 -19.61
CA ASP A 1067 18.54 9.44 -19.00
C ASP A 1067 19.33 10.66 -19.56
N VAL A 1068 18.65 11.69 -20.08
CA VAL A 1068 19.26 13.00 -20.40
C VAL A 1068 18.63 14.18 -19.65
N THR A 1069 17.72 13.93 -18.72
CA THR A 1069 17.08 14.88 -17.81
C THR A 1069 17.79 14.94 -16.44
N GLY A 1070 18.19 13.80 -15.91
CA GLY A 1070 18.65 13.58 -14.54
C GLY A 1070 17.51 13.29 -13.56
N ASP A 1071 16.41 12.68 -14.04
CA ASP A 1071 15.22 12.31 -13.26
C ASP A 1071 15.07 10.79 -13.04
N GLY A 1072 16.02 9.98 -13.52
CA GLY A 1072 16.07 8.54 -13.34
C GLY A 1072 15.28 7.74 -14.38
N LEU A 1073 14.69 8.39 -15.38
CA LEU A 1073 13.91 7.77 -16.44
C LEU A 1073 14.70 7.68 -17.74
N VAL A 1074 14.48 6.63 -18.54
CA VAL A 1074 15.21 6.45 -19.80
C VAL A 1074 14.59 7.26 -20.95
N ASP A 1075 15.40 8.15 -21.53
CA ASP A 1075 15.04 8.92 -22.73
C ASP A 1075 15.47 8.21 -24.01
N ILE A 1076 14.75 8.50 -25.11
CA ILE A 1076 15.16 8.04 -26.44
C ILE A 1076 16.15 9.03 -27.02
N VAL A 1077 17.42 8.62 -27.13
CA VAL A 1077 18.47 9.37 -27.83
C VAL A 1077 18.85 8.65 -29.12
N GLY A 1078 19.05 9.37 -30.21
CA GLY A 1078 19.54 8.81 -31.46
C GLY A 1078 20.34 9.80 -32.29
N ILE A 1079 21.44 9.34 -32.87
CA ILE A 1079 22.33 10.16 -33.73
C ILE A 1079 22.09 9.70 -35.16
N GLY A 1080 21.37 10.47 -35.97
CA GLY A 1080 20.67 9.93 -37.15
C GLY A 1080 20.28 10.91 -38.25
N PRO A 1081 19.50 10.47 -39.25
CA PRO A 1081 19.57 11.04 -40.59
C PRO A 1081 18.69 12.26 -40.88
N ALA A 1082 19.33 13.37 -41.26
CA ALA A 1082 18.67 14.56 -41.81
C ALA A 1082 18.30 14.30 -43.28
N GLY A 1083 17.08 13.84 -43.51
CA GLY A 1083 16.47 13.77 -44.84
C GLY A 1083 16.74 12.48 -45.64
N GLY A 1084 17.23 11.41 -45.01
CA GLY A 1084 17.28 10.07 -45.61
C GLY A 1084 18.52 9.25 -45.27
N PRO A 1085 18.52 7.93 -45.55
CA PRO A 1085 19.55 7.01 -45.10
C PRO A 1085 20.95 7.39 -45.59
N ASN A 1086 21.94 7.25 -44.69
CA ASN A 1086 23.36 7.63 -44.88
C ASN A 1086 23.62 9.15 -44.96
N THR A 1087 22.78 9.99 -44.36
CA THR A 1087 23.19 11.34 -43.93
C THR A 1087 23.44 11.32 -42.43
N ASP A 1088 24.49 11.99 -41.95
CA ASP A 1088 24.51 12.44 -40.56
C ASP A 1088 23.65 13.71 -40.50
N GLY A 1089 22.64 13.65 -39.64
CA GLY A 1089 21.68 14.72 -39.40
C GLY A 1089 21.63 15.19 -37.96
N GLY A 1090 22.57 14.74 -37.12
CA GLY A 1090 22.65 15.20 -35.75
C GLY A 1090 21.96 14.31 -34.72
N VAL A 1091 21.89 14.83 -33.51
CA VAL A 1091 21.28 14.18 -32.35
C VAL A 1091 19.81 14.58 -32.27
N LEU A 1092 18.96 13.60 -32.46
CA LEU A 1092 17.53 13.67 -32.20
C LEU A 1092 17.30 12.98 -30.86
N TYR A 1093 16.57 13.62 -29.95
CA TYR A 1093 16.16 13.02 -28.68
C TYR A 1093 14.67 13.29 -28.44
N ALA A 1094 14.04 12.46 -27.60
CA ALA A 1094 12.69 12.63 -27.10
C ALA A 1094 12.66 12.23 -25.62
N VAL A 1095 12.21 13.16 -24.77
CA VAL A 1095 12.20 13.02 -23.30
C VAL A 1095 10.99 12.21 -22.84
N ASN A 1096 11.16 11.34 -21.85
CA ASN A 1096 10.07 10.62 -21.19
C ASN A 1096 9.28 11.56 -20.24
N ASN A 1097 7.98 11.37 -20.12
CA ASN A 1097 7.09 12.22 -19.29
C ASN A 1097 6.07 11.36 -18.53
N GLY A 1098 6.22 10.03 -18.58
CA GLY A 1098 5.56 9.14 -17.63
C GLY A 1098 6.35 9.07 -16.32
N GLY A 1099 5.70 8.58 -15.28
CA GLY A 1099 6.35 8.00 -14.11
C GLY A 1099 5.59 6.75 -13.65
N ALA A 1100 6.12 6.05 -12.65
CA ALA A 1100 5.62 4.76 -12.18
C ALA A 1100 4.07 4.66 -12.17
N ASN A 1101 3.53 3.61 -12.79
CA ASN A 1101 2.10 3.33 -12.96
C ASN A 1101 1.31 4.29 -13.90
N THR A 1102 1.97 5.15 -14.68
CA THR A 1102 1.32 5.97 -15.72
C THR A 1102 1.69 5.52 -17.13
N SER A 1103 0.87 5.84 -18.14
CA SER A 1103 1.16 5.45 -19.52
C SER A 1103 2.40 6.19 -20.05
N VAL A 1104 3.43 5.44 -20.46
CA VAL A 1104 4.66 5.98 -21.09
C VAL A 1104 4.33 6.99 -22.20
N THR A 1105 4.71 8.25 -21.97
CA THR A 1105 4.51 9.31 -22.96
C THR A 1105 5.80 10.07 -23.22
N PHE A 1106 6.27 10.01 -24.46
CA PHE A 1106 7.44 10.75 -24.91
C PHE A 1106 7.06 12.10 -25.53
N GLY A 1107 7.89 13.10 -25.28
CA GLY A 1107 7.79 14.42 -25.89
C GLY A 1107 8.07 14.39 -27.41
N PRO A 1108 7.66 15.42 -28.16
CA PRO A 1108 7.89 15.48 -29.60
C PRO A 1108 9.39 15.65 -29.88
N PRO A 1109 10.04 14.73 -30.64
CA PRO A 1109 11.48 14.78 -30.83
C PRO A 1109 11.93 16.10 -31.45
N ASN A 1110 13.13 16.53 -31.05
CA ASN A 1110 13.62 17.91 -31.01
C ASN A 1110 13.61 18.80 -32.29
N GLN A 1111 12.91 18.44 -33.37
CA GLN A 1111 12.52 19.37 -34.44
C GLN A 1111 11.72 20.59 -33.91
N ALA A 1112 11.17 20.52 -32.69
CA ALA A 1112 10.44 21.60 -32.02
C ALA A 1112 10.93 21.93 -30.59
N GLN A 1113 11.91 21.20 -30.04
CA GLN A 1113 12.54 21.45 -28.73
C GLN A 1113 13.92 22.11 -28.94
N THR A 1114 14.58 22.54 -27.85
CA THR A 1114 15.99 22.99 -27.94
C THR A 1114 16.95 21.80 -27.90
N PRO A 1115 18.07 21.80 -28.66
CA PRO A 1115 19.12 20.80 -28.49
C PRO A 1115 19.71 20.86 -27.08
N LEU A 1116 20.01 19.69 -26.49
CA LEU A 1116 20.78 19.59 -25.24
C LEU A 1116 22.28 19.80 -25.47
N TRP A 1117 22.82 19.27 -26.57
CA TRP A 1117 24.24 19.32 -26.89
C TRP A 1117 24.60 20.60 -27.66
N ILE A 1118 25.71 21.25 -27.27
CA ILE A 1118 26.12 22.59 -27.79
C ILE A 1118 26.43 22.62 -29.29
N ASP A 1119 26.84 21.49 -29.86
CA ASP A 1119 27.09 21.36 -31.28
C ASP A 1119 26.43 20.08 -31.77
N ASP A 1120 25.54 20.24 -32.73
CA ASP A 1120 24.85 19.12 -33.33
C ASP A 1120 25.78 18.39 -34.32
N PHE A 1121 25.86 17.05 -34.26
CA PHE A 1121 26.76 16.26 -35.12
C PHE A 1121 26.49 16.47 -36.63
N ALA A 1122 25.31 16.98 -36.99
CA ALA A 1122 24.97 17.51 -38.32
C ALA A 1122 25.96 18.57 -38.87
N ALA A 1123 26.65 19.32 -38.00
CA ALA A 1123 27.73 20.23 -38.37
C ALA A 1123 29.00 19.46 -38.78
N PHE A 1124 29.29 18.37 -38.07
CA PHE A 1124 30.35 17.40 -38.38
C PHE A 1124 29.85 16.31 -39.32
N LYS A 1125 29.37 16.70 -40.51
CA LYS A 1125 29.12 15.79 -41.64
C LYS A 1125 30.36 14.98 -42.05
N SER A 1126 31.52 15.33 -41.48
CA SER A 1126 32.77 14.65 -41.63
C SER A 1126 33.55 14.73 -40.32
N VAL A 1127 34.32 13.70 -40.00
CA VAL A 1127 35.23 13.66 -38.85
C VAL A 1127 36.20 14.86 -38.88
N PRO A 1128 36.49 15.51 -37.74
CA PRO A 1128 37.43 16.64 -37.69
C PRO A 1128 38.77 16.32 -38.37
N GLY A 1129 39.17 17.19 -39.30
CA GLY A 1129 40.40 17.05 -40.08
C GLY A 1129 40.29 16.24 -41.39
N ASP A 1130 39.22 15.46 -41.61
CA ASP A 1130 39.02 14.71 -42.86
C ASP A 1130 37.62 14.94 -43.47
N PRO A 1131 37.44 15.98 -44.31
CA PRO A 1131 36.17 16.31 -44.97
C PRO A 1131 35.56 15.23 -45.89
N SER A 1132 36.17 14.05 -46.01
CA SER A 1132 35.70 12.93 -46.83
C SER A 1132 35.25 11.70 -46.03
N ALA A 1133 35.44 11.70 -44.71
CA ALA A 1133 35.11 10.59 -43.83
C ALA A 1133 33.86 10.90 -42.98
N HIS A 1134 32.74 10.20 -43.24
CA HIS A 1134 31.46 10.36 -42.52
C HIS A 1134 31.41 9.47 -41.26
N TRP A 1135 30.75 9.94 -40.19
CA TRP A 1135 30.47 9.11 -38.99
C TRP A 1135 29.68 7.84 -39.36
N ASN A 1136 30.02 6.72 -38.73
CA ASN A 1136 29.37 5.42 -38.92
C ASN A 1136 29.85 4.41 -37.88
N GLU A 1137 28.97 3.52 -37.42
CA GLU A 1137 29.25 2.54 -36.35
C GLU A 1137 30.15 1.36 -36.80
N THR A 1138 30.74 1.41 -38.00
CA THR A 1138 31.77 0.46 -38.46
C THR A 1138 33.19 1.04 -38.39
N THR A 1139 33.32 2.37 -38.25
CA THR A 1139 34.62 3.07 -38.35
C THR A 1139 34.79 4.09 -37.22
N TYR A 1140 33.78 4.94 -37.03
CA TYR A 1140 33.78 6.05 -36.07
C TYR A 1140 32.52 5.93 -35.20
N PRO A 1141 32.50 4.99 -34.24
CA PRO A 1141 31.34 4.73 -33.42
C PRO A 1141 31.09 5.86 -32.42
N ARG A 1142 29.87 5.87 -31.89
CA ARG A 1142 29.46 6.74 -30.78
C ARG A 1142 28.90 5.91 -29.62
N ARG A 1143 28.94 6.47 -28.42
CA ARG A 1143 28.31 5.96 -27.21
C ARG A 1143 27.61 7.12 -26.49
N ALA A 1144 26.63 6.80 -25.66
CA ALA A 1144 25.94 7.75 -24.79
C ALA A 1144 25.93 7.21 -23.35
N GLY A 1145 25.99 8.11 -22.37
CA GLY A 1145 26.03 7.81 -20.94
C GLY A 1145 26.80 8.91 -20.19
N ASP A 1146 26.59 9.06 -18.88
CA ASP A 1146 27.23 10.12 -18.10
C ASP A 1146 28.74 9.86 -17.95
N VAL A 1147 29.57 10.83 -18.38
CA VAL A 1147 31.04 10.80 -18.21
C VAL A 1147 31.56 12.02 -17.44
N ASN A 1148 30.66 12.80 -16.84
CA ASN A 1148 30.97 14.03 -16.12
C ASN A 1148 30.47 14.04 -14.66
N GLY A 1149 29.46 13.23 -14.31
CA GLY A 1149 28.91 13.05 -12.98
C GLY A 1149 27.80 14.06 -12.64
N ASP A 1150 26.99 14.47 -13.63
CA ASP A 1150 25.87 15.40 -13.45
C ASP A 1150 24.48 14.76 -13.62
N GLY A 1151 24.43 13.44 -13.77
CA GLY A 1151 23.21 12.63 -13.87
C GLY A 1151 22.64 12.53 -15.29
N ARG A 1152 23.31 13.07 -16.32
CA ARG A 1152 22.80 13.11 -17.69
C ARG A 1152 23.75 12.44 -18.68
N ALA A 1153 23.19 11.75 -19.67
CA ALA A 1153 23.98 11.07 -20.67
C ALA A 1153 24.66 12.03 -21.67
N ASP A 1154 25.99 12.08 -21.56
CA ASP A 1154 26.88 12.74 -22.52
C ASP A 1154 27.02 11.91 -23.80
N ILE A 1155 27.61 12.49 -24.85
CA ILE A 1155 27.89 11.77 -26.11
C ILE A 1155 29.40 11.70 -26.35
N VAL A 1156 29.94 10.47 -26.31
CA VAL A 1156 31.33 10.14 -26.59
C VAL A 1156 31.47 9.64 -28.03
N ALA A 1157 32.33 10.28 -28.82
CA ALA A 1157 32.52 9.98 -30.24
C ALA A 1157 33.98 9.65 -30.57
N PHE A 1158 34.19 8.46 -31.15
CA PHE A 1158 35.52 7.95 -31.47
C PHE A 1158 35.90 8.33 -32.91
N GLY A 1159 36.57 9.47 -33.03
CA GLY A 1159 36.98 10.02 -34.33
C GLY A 1159 38.17 9.29 -34.97
N LYS A 1160 38.74 9.95 -35.98
CA LYS A 1160 39.86 9.43 -36.76
C LYS A 1160 41.19 9.52 -36.01
N GLY A 1161 41.43 10.61 -35.29
CA GLY A 1161 42.65 10.86 -34.52
C GLY A 1161 42.38 11.62 -33.22
N MET A 1162 41.14 11.63 -32.75
CA MET A 1162 40.73 12.22 -31.47
C MET A 1162 39.47 11.54 -30.93
N VAL A 1163 39.38 11.46 -29.61
CA VAL A 1163 38.12 11.24 -28.86
C VAL A 1163 37.49 12.60 -28.60
N ILE A 1164 36.17 12.66 -28.71
CA ILE A 1164 35.37 13.86 -28.52
C ILE A 1164 34.27 13.56 -27.51
N VAL A 1165 34.03 14.47 -26.56
CA VAL A 1165 32.82 14.46 -25.72
C VAL A 1165 32.06 15.75 -25.93
N GLU A 1166 30.79 15.64 -26.31
CA GLU A 1166 29.82 16.72 -26.12
C GLU A 1166 29.01 16.40 -24.87
N PHE A 1167 29.20 17.25 -23.86
CA PHE A 1167 28.45 17.18 -22.62
C PHE A 1167 27.00 17.63 -22.83
N ALA A 1168 26.06 17.01 -22.11
CA ALA A 1168 24.70 17.50 -22.04
C ALA A 1168 24.67 18.90 -21.40
N ALA A 1169 23.73 19.75 -21.80
CA ALA A 1169 23.35 20.92 -21.02
C ALA A 1169 22.11 20.58 -20.19
N GLY A 1170 22.11 20.93 -18.91
CA GLY A 1170 20.90 20.87 -18.08
C GLY A 1170 19.81 21.79 -18.62
N LEU A 1171 18.56 21.34 -18.53
CA LEU A 1171 17.34 22.03 -18.99
C LEU A 1171 16.84 23.12 -18.02
#